data_AF-A0A1F5ZJK7-F1
#
_entry.id   AF-A0A1F5ZJK7-F1
#
_cell.length_a   1.000
_cell.length_b   1.000
_cell.length_c   1.000
_cell.angle_alpha   90.00
_cell.angle_beta   90.00
_cell.angle_gamma   90.00
#
_symmetry.space_group_name_H-M   'P 1'
#
loop_
_entity.id
_entity.type
_entity.pdbx_description
1 polymer ?
#
loop_
_entity_poly.entity_id
_entity_poly.type
_entity_poly.pdbx_seq_one_letter_code
_entity_poly.pdbx_strand_id
1 'polypeptide(L)'
;MKIGRFTLSLSFKKIEIETPIFRIRLPDVGILSFATFLSILSFAITSRLNLVVAYNDARAHMNMARLVYDNLKPGFVQIGSVWLPLDHILKLAFVWNDYMWQSGFAGAIWSMVAYIGSAYVIYKLILRITQDRSASFLGMLLFATNLNVLYMQSTPMTELLLLFFFTCASYFLYIWSENKKSIYLVPTALSVFFATLTRYDGWFLFIFVSLSLVFVTFKGYLKTKSFKKIQEFFFHPLEKRLIIFATLGGLGIVLWFVWNLLIFGDPLFFALGPYSAKTQQNRIASSGSLLTKYDIFLSLKAYWHAMNDNVGFVLMLIAIAGFILYFLRYKIKDSAIAVYSLLSPFVFHVISLFIGFSVLVVPELGTNFTQEAQASWFNVRYGLMMIPAVAFFAAYLTKRRWWMKILLLFFIILQSYIFISTNNVITITDGVIGTSALDVTDVKDWLVANTKDKEGLILASISYHNALAFSTGMPLKRFIHEGTGRYWEESLVDPTIYAKWIVVTSGDVGDPVYSALYNKRSGVFLKYYDLKLKAKHINVFERRQFPKDIVTRYGYDLILNGKLFRFIGVNSYDLAYRNRLEIDETINSAGDLDISVLRFWAFGEGIPDGFQPKPYEYNDFMFNKLSYIISSAEKKKMKLIVTFSNFWPDYGGVPQYIKWANQDKSSSLSEDDFFTNDKTNDLYKSYVKKLLTYKNPYTGRLLKDEPAILAWELMNEPRASHIDKSAQVVKWTDEMTAYIKNIDNLHLVSDGTEGFTQGYNDYNNAPSLLQIASLESIDLTSGHYYLGNDIHNQYQIIIDQWSKEAIAKYRKPFIVGEIGFDKRLEKSGGISRENLLNQFLDYSYRKNLNGVILWNWALKIDESFGISPYDPKDEKYRGIIKKYAQQFTNTPQDRK
;
A
#
# COMPACT_ATOMS: atom_id res chain seq x y z
N MET A 1 -5.93 32.82 -45.13
CA MET A 1 -4.52 32.39 -45.37
C MET A 1 -4.56 30.92 -45.84
N LYS A 2 -4.38 30.66 -47.14
CA LYS A 2 -4.39 29.30 -47.71
C LYS A 2 -3.06 28.61 -47.37
N ILE A 3 -3.10 27.57 -46.55
CA ILE A 3 -1.93 26.74 -46.26
C ILE A 3 -1.80 25.71 -47.39
N GLY A 4 -0.72 25.82 -48.17
CA GLY A 4 -0.41 24.91 -49.27
C GLY A 4 -0.16 23.49 -48.77
N ARG A 5 -0.72 22.50 -49.48
CA ARG A 5 -0.41 21.08 -49.28
C ARG A 5 1.03 20.80 -49.71
N PHE A 6 1.94 20.65 -48.75
CA PHE A 6 3.22 19.98 -48.99
C PHE A 6 2.98 18.48 -49.11
N THR A 7 3.27 17.91 -50.27
CA THR A 7 3.30 16.45 -50.48
C THR A 7 4.76 16.01 -50.43
N LEU A 8 5.15 15.31 -49.36
CA LEU A 8 6.48 14.75 -49.19
C LEU A 8 6.52 13.36 -49.85
N SER A 9 7.07 13.23 -51.06
CA SER A 9 7.29 11.92 -51.68
C SER A 9 8.59 11.31 -51.17
N LEU A 10 8.52 10.45 -50.15
CA LEU A 10 9.66 9.64 -49.72
C LEU A 10 9.79 8.40 -50.61
N SER A 11 10.72 8.45 -51.57
CA SER A 11 11.19 7.27 -52.30
C SER A 11 12.16 6.49 -51.42
N PHE A 12 11.69 5.42 -50.77
CA PHE A 12 12.56 4.49 -50.07
C PHE A 12 13.16 3.50 -51.08
N LYS A 13 14.46 3.61 -51.35
CA LYS A 13 15.22 2.52 -51.98
C LYS A 13 15.02 1.27 -51.11
N LYS A 14 14.62 0.14 -51.71
CA LYS A 14 14.46 -1.13 -51.00
C LYS A 14 15.81 -1.55 -50.41
N ILE A 15 16.03 -1.29 -49.13
CA ILE A 15 17.24 -1.73 -48.42
C ILE A 15 17.01 -3.18 -48.02
N GLU A 16 17.47 -4.12 -48.84
CA GLU A 16 17.50 -5.53 -48.45
C GLU A 16 18.67 -5.74 -47.48
N ILE A 17 18.35 -5.80 -46.18
CA ILE A 17 19.30 -6.23 -45.16
C ILE A 17 19.38 -7.75 -45.26
N GLU A 18 20.36 -8.28 -45.98
CA GLU A 18 20.69 -9.71 -45.86
C GLU A 18 21.24 -9.98 -44.46
N THR A 19 20.36 -10.35 -43.55
CA THR A 19 20.67 -10.86 -42.20
C THR A 19 20.85 -12.38 -42.27
N PRO A 20 22.08 -12.91 -42.23
CA PRO A 20 22.34 -14.34 -42.47
C PRO A 20 21.71 -15.29 -41.45
N ILE A 21 21.28 -14.79 -40.29
CA ILE A 21 20.68 -15.58 -39.22
C ILE A 21 19.24 -16.02 -39.53
N PHE A 22 18.50 -15.28 -40.36
CA PHE A 22 17.10 -15.59 -40.68
C PHE A 22 16.95 -16.52 -41.91
N ARG A 23 18.05 -16.87 -42.59
CA ARG A 23 18.05 -17.92 -43.61
C ARG A 23 18.22 -19.29 -42.94
N ILE A 24 17.10 -19.88 -42.53
CA ILE A 24 17.03 -21.23 -41.94
C ILE A 24 17.39 -22.24 -43.04
N ARG A 25 18.44 -23.04 -42.81
CA ARG A 25 18.82 -24.17 -43.68
C ARG A 25 18.38 -25.49 -43.05
N LEU A 26 18.33 -26.58 -43.82
CA LEU A 26 17.99 -27.93 -43.30
C LEU A 26 18.72 -28.32 -41.98
N PRO A 27 20.03 -28.09 -41.82
CA PRO A 27 20.72 -28.36 -40.55
C PRO A 27 20.24 -27.48 -39.38
N ASP A 28 19.78 -26.26 -39.67
CA ASP A 28 19.25 -25.33 -38.65
C ASP A 28 17.92 -25.86 -38.08
N VAL A 29 17.11 -26.54 -38.91
CA VAL A 29 15.85 -27.19 -38.48
C VAL A 29 16.13 -28.23 -37.40
N GLY A 30 17.18 -29.05 -37.56
CA GLY A 30 17.55 -30.06 -36.57
C GLY A 30 17.92 -29.45 -35.20
N ILE A 31 18.64 -28.32 -35.20
CA ILE A 31 18.99 -27.59 -33.97
C ILE A 31 17.74 -27.03 -33.28
N LEU A 32 16.87 -26.38 -34.05
CA LEU A 32 15.63 -25.80 -33.53
C LEU A 32 14.69 -26.88 -32.99
N SER A 33 14.51 -28.00 -33.70
CA SER A 33 13.68 -29.12 -33.24
C SER A 33 14.24 -29.75 -31.98
N PHE A 34 15.56 -29.93 -31.89
CA PHE A 34 16.20 -30.49 -30.69
C PHE A 34 16.01 -29.58 -29.47
N ALA A 35 16.29 -28.27 -29.61
CA ALA A 35 16.08 -27.31 -28.52
C ALA A 35 14.59 -27.21 -28.14
N THR A 36 13.68 -27.24 -29.11
CA THR A 36 12.23 -27.22 -28.85
C THR A 36 11.79 -28.45 -28.07
N PHE A 37 12.26 -29.64 -28.46
CA PHE A 37 11.98 -30.88 -27.75
C PHE A 37 12.45 -30.81 -26.29
N LEU A 38 13.69 -30.39 -26.05
CA LEU A 38 14.22 -30.25 -24.68
C LEU A 38 13.45 -29.20 -23.86
N SER A 39 13.09 -28.08 -24.47
CA SER A 39 12.31 -27.02 -23.82
C SER A 39 10.94 -27.52 -23.36
N ILE A 40 10.19 -28.19 -24.25
CA ILE A 40 8.87 -28.77 -23.94
C ILE A 40 8.99 -29.87 -22.90
N LEU A 41 9.96 -30.78 -23.06
CA LEU A 41 10.18 -31.88 -22.11
C LEU A 41 10.50 -31.34 -20.71
N SER A 42 11.40 -30.35 -20.62
CA SER A 42 11.76 -29.74 -19.35
C SER A 42 10.59 -28.99 -18.71
N PHE A 43 9.79 -28.25 -19.50
CA PHE A 43 8.58 -27.61 -19.00
C PHE A 43 7.55 -28.65 -18.49
N ALA A 44 7.34 -29.75 -19.22
CA ALA A 44 6.42 -30.80 -18.80
C ALA A 44 6.85 -31.47 -17.48
N ILE A 45 8.15 -31.73 -17.31
CA ILE A 45 8.71 -32.29 -16.07
C ILE A 45 8.53 -31.32 -14.91
N THR A 46 8.92 -30.06 -15.08
CA THR A 46 8.88 -29.04 -14.02
C THR A 46 7.46 -28.66 -13.64
N SER A 47 6.54 -28.61 -14.60
CA SER A 47 5.10 -28.42 -14.36
C SER A 47 4.52 -29.58 -13.55
N ARG A 48 4.83 -30.83 -13.89
CA ARG A 48 4.38 -32.01 -13.13
C ARG A 48 4.92 -32.03 -11.69
N LEU A 49 6.10 -31.46 -11.46
CA LEU A 49 6.72 -31.35 -10.15
C LEU A 49 6.34 -30.05 -9.40
N ASN A 50 5.45 -29.21 -9.94
CA ASN A 50 5.07 -27.91 -9.38
C ASN A 50 6.25 -26.93 -9.16
N LEU A 51 7.29 -27.02 -10.00
CA LEU A 51 8.51 -26.21 -9.87
C LEU A 51 8.52 -24.93 -10.72
N VAL A 52 7.56 -24.77 -11.64
CA VAL A 52 7.48 -23.62 -12.57
C VAL A 52 7.41 -22.28 -11.85
N VAL A 53 6.70 -22.23 -10.72
CA VAL A 53 6.49 -21.02 -9.91
C VAL A 53 7.13 -21.13 -8.51
N ALA A 54 8.19 -21.94 -8.38
CA ALA A 54 8.89 -22.12 -7.10
C ALA A 54 9.48 -20.80 -6.59
N TYR A 55 10.07 -20.01 -7.50
CA TYR A 55 10.61 -18.69 -7.18
C TYR A 55 9.51 -17.70 -6.76
N ASN A 56 9.76 -16.96 -5.68
CA ASN A 56 8.90 -15.85 -5.28
C ASN A 56 8.80 -14.78 -6.39
N ASP A 57 9.93 -14.42 -7.01
CA ASP A 57 10.00 -13.46 -8.12
C ASP A 57 9.18 -13.93 -9.34
N ALA A 58 9.14 -15.25 -9.61
CA ALA A 58 8.33 -15.81 -10.69
C ALA A 58 6.84 -15.52 -10.47
N ARG A 59 6.34 -15.73 -9.25
CA ARG A 59 4.95 -15.42 -8.87
C ARG A 59 4.69 -13.91 -8.92
N ALA A 60 5.65 -13.11 -8.48
CA ALA A 60 5.55 -11.64 -8.50
C ALA A 60 5.45 -11.09 -9.93
N HIS A 61 6.30 -11.52 -10.85
CA HIS A 61 6.25 -11.12 -12.26
C HIS A 61 4.92 -11.47 -12.93
N MET A 62 4.35 -12.64 -12.58
CA MET A 62 3.04 -13.05 -13.07
C MET A 62 1.92 -12.15 -12.53
N ASN A 63 1.97 -11.80 -11.24
CA ASN A 63 1.02 -10.86 -10.63
C ASN A 63 1.11 -9.46 -11.23
N MET A 64 2.31 -8.91 -11.39
CA MET A 64 2.50 -7.56 -11.94
C MET A 64 1.90 -7.43 -13.34
N ALA A 65 2.09 -8.43 -14.21
CA ALA A 65 1.44 -8.44 -15.51
C ALA A 65 -0.09 -8.55 -15.39
N ARG A 66 -0.61 -9.37 -14.47
CA ARG A 66 -2.06 -9.55 -14.28
C ARG A 66 -2.75 -8.29 -13.72
N LEU A 67 -2.08 -7.54 -12.84
CA LEU A 67 -2.60 -6.29 -12.26
C LEU A 67 -2.98 -5.24 -13.32
N VAL A 68 -2.42 -5.31 -14.52
CA VAL A 68 -2.78 -4.41 -15.63
C VAL A 68 -4.28 -4.50 -15.97
N TYR A 69 -4.92 -5.65 -15.79
CA TYR A 69 -6.35 -5.83 -16.06
C TYR A 69 -7.18 -6.27 -14.84
N ASP A 70 -6.63 -7.08 -13.93
CA ASP A 70 -7.30 -7.56 -12.71
C ASP A 70 -6.76 -6.79 -11.51
N ASN A 71 -7.36 -5.63 -11.23
CA ASN A 71 -7.00 -4.78 -10.10
C ASN A 71 -8.18 -3.88 -9.72
N LEU A 72 -8.17 -3.30 -8.52
CA LEU A 72 -9.13 -2.23 -8.16
C LEU A 72 -8.96 -0.98 -9.04
N LYS A 73 -7.74 -0.75 -9.53
CA LYS A 73 -7.40 0.32 -10.47
C LYS A 73 -6.57 -0.23 -11.64
N PRO A 74 -7.19 -0.90 -12.62
CA PRO A 74 -6.48 -1.50 -13.75
C PRO A 74 -5.87 -0.42 -14.65
N GLY A 75 -4.83 -0.80 -15.40
CA GLY A 75 -4.13 0.07 -16.35
C GLY A 75 -2.64 -0.25 -16.48
N PHE A 76 -2.02 0.26 -17.54
CA PHE A 76 -0.59 0.03 -17.82
C PHE A 76 0.35 0.55 -16.72
N VAL A 77 -0.10 1.50 -15.90
CA VAL A 77 0.63 1.99 -14.72
C VAL A 77 1.00 0.84 -13.76
N GLN A 78 0.21 -0.24 -13.75
CA GLN A 78 0.45 -1.41 -12.91
C GLN A 78 1.67 -2.24 -13.31
N ILE A 79 2.31 -1.98 -14.45
CA ILE A 79 3.64 -2.56 -14.76
C ILE A 79 4.66 -2.18 -13.66
N GLY A 80 4.45 -1.05 -12.99
CA GLY A 80 5.25 -0.60 -11.85
C GLY A 80 6.44 0.25 -12.26
N SER A 81 7.34 0.46 -11.30
CA SER A 81 8.46 1.38 -11.43
C SER A 81 9.83 0.73 -11.30
N VAL A 82 9.97 -0.48 -10.74
CA VAL A 82 11.30 -1.05 -10.41
C VAL A 82 11.81 -2.02 -11.46
N TRP A 83 10.94 -2.91 -11.94
CA TRP A 83 11.29 -3.89 -12.96
C TRP A 83 11.04 -3.35 -14.37
N LEU A 84 11.98 -3.62 -15.27
CA LEU A 84 11.90 -3.18 -16.65
C LEU A 84 10.75 -3.89 -17.40
N PRO A 85 10.12 -3.23 -18.37
CA PRO A 85 8.73 -3.53 -18.72
C PRO A 85 8.55 -4.66 -19.74
N LEU A 86 9.59 -5.05 -20.51
CA LEU A 86 9.39 -5.94 -21.66
C LEU A 86 8.78 -7.29 -21.25
N ASP A 87 9.31 -7.87 -20.19
CA ASP A 87 8.85 -9.16 -19.69
C ASP A 87 7.38 -9.14 -19.25
N HIS A 88 6.96 -8.10 -18.52
CA HIS A 88 5.56 -7.91 -18.12
C HIS A 88 4.65 -7.68 -19.31
N ILE A 89 5.09 -6.91 -20.31
CA ILE A 89 4.33 -6.64 -21.54
C ILE A 89 4.10 -7.94 -22.32
N LEU A 90 5.11 -8.79 -22.47
CA LEU A 90 4.98 -10.07 -23.15
C LEU A 90 3.97 -10.99 -22.45
N LYS A 91 4.01 -11.04 -21.11
CA LYS A 91 3.08 -11.81 -20.29
C LYS A 91 1.61 -11.40 -20.48
N LEU A 92 1.31 -10.14 -20.84
CA LEU A 92 -0.05 -9.64 -21.09
C LEU A 92 -0.83 -10.47 -22.12
N ALA A 93 -0.14 -11.14 -23.05
CA ALA A 93 -0.77 -11.99 -24.05
C ALA A 93 -1.58 -13.15 -23.44
N PHE A 94 -1.23 -13.61 -22.24
CA PHE A 94 -1.76 -14.86 -21.67
C PHE A 94 -2.21 -14.76 -20.20
N VAL A 95 -1.77 -13.75 -19.42
CA VAL A 95 -2.13 -13.64 -17.99
C VAL A 95 -3.62 -13.37 -17.72
N TRP A 96 -4.39 -13.04 -18.75
CA TRP A 96 -5.86 -12.91 -18.68
C TRP A 96 -6.57 -14.26 -18.45
N ASN A 97 -5.90 -15.38 -18.74
CA ASN A 97 -6.41 -16.71 -18.47
C ASN A 97 -5.94 -17.22 -17.11
N ASP A 98 -6.87 -17.59 -16.23
CA ASP A 98 -6.58 -18.01 -14.86
C ASP A 98 -5.66 -19.22 -14.77
N TYR A 99 -5.86 -20.22 -15.63
CA TYR A 99 -5.01 -21.42 -15.67
C TYR A 99 -3.60 -21.08 -16.12
N MET A 100 -3.43 -20.29 -17.19
CA MET A 100 -2.10 -19.89 -17.68
C MET A 100 -1.37 -18.96 -16.70
N TRP A 101 -2.11 -18.14 -15.95
CA TRP A 101 -1.56 -17.32 -14.88
C TRP A 101 -1.08 -18.17 -13.70
N GLN A 102 -1.97 -18.98 -13.11
CA GLN A 102 -1.66 -19.77 -11.91
C GLN A 102 -0.62 -20.87 -12.15
N SER A 103 -0.62 -21.48 -13.34
CA SER A 103 0.41 -22.47 -13.71
C SER A 103 1.78 -21.84 -14.00
N GLY A 104 1.86 -20.52 -14.16
CA GLY A 104 3.07 -19.80 -14.59
C GLY A 104 3.37 -19.89 -16.09
N PHE A 105 2.58 -20.64 -16.88
CA PHE A 105 2.80 -20.83 -18.31
C PHE A 105 2.81 -19.51 -19.11
N ALA A 106 1.95 -18.55 -18.74
CA ALA A 106 1.85 -17.26 -19.42
C ALA A 106 3.18 -16.47 -19.43
N GLY A 107 4.08 -16.73 -18.48
CA GLY A 107 5.43 -16.19 -18.49
C GLY A 107 6.47 -17.17 -19.03
N ALA A 108 6.39 -18.45 -18.64
CA ALA A 108 7.37 -19.45 -19.04
C ALA A 108 7.51 -19.58 -20.57
N ILE A 109 6.41 -19.45 -21.33
CA ILE A 109 6.45 -19.55 -22.79
C ILE A 109 7.45 -18.59 -23.45
N TRP A 110 7.64 -17.39 -22.89
CA TRP A 110 8.60 -16.42 -23.43
C TRP A 110 10.05 -16.80 -23.10
N SER A 111 10.28 -17.36 -21.92
CA SER A 111 11.56 -17.96 -21.54
C SER A 111 11.91 -19.17 -22.42
N MET A 112 10.93 -20.01 -22.74
CA MET A 112 11.08 -21.16 -23.66
C MET A 112 11.50 -20.70 -25.06
N VAL A 113 10.81 -19.70 -25.63
CA VAL A 113 11.14 -19.13 -26.94
C VAL A 113 12.54 -18.51 -26.92
N ALA A 114 12.88 -17.75 -25.86
CA ALA A 114 14.19 -17.15 -25.71
C ALA A 114 15.32 -18.20 -25.56
N TYR A 115 15.06 -19.32 -24.90
CA TYR A 115 15.98 -20.45 -24.81
C TYR A 115 16.27 -21.08 -26.18
N ILE A 116 15.21 -21.38 -26.96
CA ILE A 116 15.36 -21.94 -28.32
C ILE A 116 16.15 -20.96 -29.20
N GLY A 117 15.81 -19.67 -29.13
CA GLY A 117 16.53 -18.61 -29.83
C GLY A 117 18.00 -18.52 -29.43
N SER A 118 18.29 -18.58 -28.13
CA SER A 118 19.67 -18.51 -27.59
C SER A 118 20.51 -19.68 -28.07
N ALA A 119 19.99 -20.90 -27.99
CA ALA A 119 20.66 -22.10 -28.48
C ALA A 119 21.01 -21.97 -29.98
N TYR A 120 20.08 -21.46 -30.78
CA TYR A 120 20.30 -21.21 -32.20
C TYR A 120 21.36 -20.14 -32.46
N VAL A 121 21.30 -18.99 -31.77
CA VAL A 121 22.26 -17.90 -31.97
C VAL A 121 23.67 -18.30 -31.52
N ILE A 122 23.79 -19.02 -30.41
CA ILE A 122 25.07 -19.57 -29.93
C ILE A 122 25.67 -20.50 -30.98
N TYR A 123 24.88 -21.43 -31.53
CA TYR A 123 25.30 -22.28 -32.64
C TYR A 123 25.78 -21.44 -33.83
N LYS A 124 24.98 -20.47 -34.30
CA LYS A 124 25.36 -19.66 -35.48
C LYS A 124 26.61 -18.83 -35.23
N LEU A 125 26.80 -18.31 -34.02
CA LEU A 125 27.99 -17.54 -33.64
C LEU A 125 29.26 -18.41 -33.68
N ILE A 126 29.21 -19.58 -33.03
CA ILE A 126 30.35 -20.50 -32.99
C ILE A 126 30.66 -20.98 -34.41
N LEU A 127 29.66 -21.43 -35.18
CA LEU A 127 29.84 -21.88 -36.56
C LEU A 127 30.49 -20.80 -37.43
N ARG A 128 30.08 -19.53 -37.30
CA ARG A 128 30.63 -18.41 -38.07
C ARG A 128 32.12 -18.19 -37.78
N ILE A 129 32.54 -18.36 -36.53
CA ILE A 129 33.91 -18.07 -36.07
C ILE A 129 34.85 -19.28 -36.23
N THR A 130 34.37 -20.48 -35.91
CA THR A 130 35.18 -21.70 -35.94
C THR A 130 35.17 -22.35 -37.31
N GLN A 131 34.11 -22.13 -38.11
CA GLN A 131 33.83 -22.84 -39.36
C GLN A 131 33.74 -24.37 -39.16
N ASP A 132 33.44 -24.81 -37.92
CA ASP A 132 33.38 -26.22 -37.54
C ASP A 132 32.00 -26.55 -36.97
N ARG A 133 31.23 -27.37 -37.70
CA ARG A 133 29.87 -27.76 -37.33
C ARG A 133 29.82 -28.59 -36.05
N SER A 134 30.80 -29.44 -35.81
CA SER A 134 30.82 -30.28 -34.61
C SER A 134 31.16 -29.47 -33.38
N ALA A 135 32.15 -28.56 -33.47
CA ALA A 135 32.46 -27.63 -32.39
C ALA A 135 31.26 -26.74 -32.06
N SER A 136 30.59 -26.23 -33.10
CA SER A 136 29.36 -25.44 -32.97
C SER A 136 28.23 -26.20 -32.29
N PHE A 137 28.01 -27.46 -32.69
CA PHE A 137 27.02 -28.32 -32.06
C PHE A 137 27.34 -28.58 -30.59
N LEU A 138 28.60 -28.85 -30.23
CA LEU A 138 29.00 -29.08 -28.84
C LEU A 138 28.83 -27.84 -27.95
N GLY A 139 29.11 -26.64 -28.46
CA GLY A 139 28.87 -25.41 -27.70
C GLY A 139 27.38 -25.15 -27.49
N MET A 140 26.57 -25.34 -28.53
CA MET A 140 25.10 -25.30 -28.40
C MET A 140 24.61 -26.36 -27.40
N LEU A 141 25.13 -27.59 -27.48
CA LEU A 141 24.77 -28.70 -26.59
C LEU A 141 25.09 -28.35 -25.13
N LEU A 142 26.27 -27.78 -24.85
CA LEU A 142 26.64 -27.31 -23.50
C LEU A 142 25.60 -26.36 -22.91
N PHE A 143 25.11 -25.40 -23.71
CA PHE A 143 24.04 -24.50 -23.29
C PHE A 143 22.69 -25.23 -23.16
N ALA A 144 22.31 -25.98 -24.18
CA ALA A 144 20.97 -26.57 -24.30
C ALA A 144 20.70 -27.68 -23.28
N THR A 145 21.73 -28.46 -22.89
CA THR A 145 21.57 -29.56 -21.93
C THR A 145 21.96 -29.18 -20.50
N ASN A 146 22.37 -27.94 -20.25
CA ASN A 146 22.64 -27.49 -18.89
C ASN A 146 21.33 -27.51 -18.07
N LEU A 147 21.31 -28.27 -16.97
CA LEU A 147 20.11 -28.48 -16.18
C LEU A 147 19.58 -27.19 -15.52
N ASN A 148 20.47 -26.28 -15.13
CA ASN A 148 20.08 -24.98 -14.57
C ASN A 148 19.41 -24.10 -15.64
N VAL A 149 19.89 -24.14 -16.89
CA VAL A 149 19.26 -23.45 -18.03
C VAL A 149 17.91 -24.07 -18.38
N LEU A 150 17.83 -25.41 -18.44
CA LEU A 150 16.59 -26.13 -18.74
C LEU A 150 15.50 -25.85 -17.69
N TYR A 151 15.87 -25.82 -16.42
CA TYR A 151 14.93 -25.40 -15.39
C TYR A 151 14.54 -23.93 -15.53
N MET A 152 15.50 -23.01 -15.66
CA MET A 152 15.18 -21.58 -15.73
C MET A 152 14.37 -21.18 -16.97
N GLN A 153 14.50 -21.89 -18.10
CA GLN A 153 13.64 -21.63 -19.26
C GLN A 153 12.18 -22.05 -19.05
N SER A 154 11.92 -22.92 -18.06
CA SER A 154 10.58 -23.37 -17.70
C SER A 154 9.87 -22.45 -16.71
N THR A 155 10.56 -21.43 -16.17
CA THR A 155 9.99 -20.50 -15.18
C THR A 155 9.66 -19.14 -15.82
N PRO A 156 8.70 -18.38 -15.27
CA PRO A 156 8.32 -17.06 -15.77
C PRO A 156 9.31 -15.95 -15.34
N MET A 157 10.60 -16.26 -15.31
CA MET A 157 11.69 -15.36 -14.93
C MET A 157 12.31 -14.66 -16.14
N THR A 158 13.22 -13.71 -15.92
CA THR A 158 13.72 -12.78 -16.97
C THR A 158 15.07 -13.16 -17.56
N GLU A 159 15.79 -14.11 -16.98
CA GLU A 159 17.18 -14.42 -17.30
C GLU A 159 17.34 -14.93 -18.75
N LEU A 160 16.47 -15.84 -19.20
CA LEU A 160 16.55 -16.41 -20.55
C LEU A 160 16.24 -15.38 -21.63
N LEU A 161 15.27 -14.49 -21.37
CA LEU A 161 14.93 -13.39 -22.27
C LEU A 161 16.13 -12.45 -22.45
N LEU A 162 16.83 -12.12 -21.35
CA LEU A 162 18.07 -11.36 -21.42
C LEU A 162 19.15 -12.10 -22.21
N LEU A 163 19.41 -13.38 -21.91
CA LEU A 163 20.43 -14.19 -22.59
C LEU A 163 20.22 -14.25 -24.11
N PHE A 164 18.96 -14.31 -24.55
CA PHE A 164 18.63 -14.29 -25.97
C PHE A 164 19.04 -12.98 -26.63
N PHE A 165 18.63 -11.84 -26.08
CA PHE A 165 19.00 -10.54 -26.64
C PHE A 165 20.50 -10.27 -26.52
N PHE A 166 21.12 -10.77 -25.46
CA PHE A 166 22.56 -10.68 -25.23
C PHE A 166 23.35 -11.41 -26.33
N THR A 167 23.01 -12.67 -26.57
CA THR A 167 23.67 -13.48 -27.62
C THR A 167 23.39 -12.93 -29.02
N CYS A 168 22.18 -12.42 -29.28
CA CYS A 168 21.85 -11.70 -30.52
C CYS A 168 22.74 -10.46 -30.71
N ALA A 169 22.89 -9.63 -29.67
CA ALA A 169 23.72 -8.44 -29.73
C ALA A 169 25.18 -8.80 -30.05
N SER A 170 25.76 -9.79 -29.36
CA SER A 170 27.12 -10.28 -29.63
C SER A 170 27.27 -10.82 -31.06
N TYR A 171 26.29 -11.57 -31.56
CA TYR A 171 26.31 -12.13 -32.92
C TYR A 171 26.28 -11.04 -33.99
N PHE A 172 25.34 -10.09 -33.90
CA PHE A 172 25.25 -9.02 -34.89
C PHE A 172 26.43 -8.05 -34.80
N LEU A 173 26.93 -7.81 -33.58
CA LEU A 173 28.16 -7.03 -33.39
C LEU A 173 29.35 -7.71 -34.05
N TYR A 174 29.44 -9.05 -33.98
CA TYR A 174 30.46 -9.81 -34.68
C TYR A 174 30.33 -9.66 -36.21
N ILE A 175 29.12 -9.80 -36.77
CA ILE A 175 28.88 -9.58 -38.21
C ILE A 175 29.29 -8.17 -38.63
N TRP A 176 28.91 -7.15 -37.86
CA TRP A 176 29.33 -5.79 -38.12
C TRP A 176 30.86 -5.65 -38.08
N SER A 177 31.51 -6.26 -37.10
CA SER A 177 32.95 -6.13 -36.92
C SER A 177 33.78 -6.69 -38.09
N GLU A 178 33.26 -7.72 -38.77
CA GLU A 178 33.86 -8.33 -39.96
C GLU A 178 33.55 -7.54 -41.24
N ASN A 179 32.31 -7.10 -41.43
CA ASN A 179 31.87 -6.46 -42.68
C ASN A 179 32.05 -4.94 -42.69
N LYS A 180 32.16 -4.31 -41.53
CA LYS A 180 32.19 -2.86 -41.29
C LYS A 180 31.02 -2.05 -41.87
N LYS A 181 29.97 -2.72 -42.36
CA LYS A 181 28.74 -2.06 -42.87
C LYS A 181 27.84 -1.64 -41.71
N SER A 182 27.53 -0.34 -41.63
CA SER A 182 26.69 0.23 -40.55
C SER A 182 25.31 -0.40 -40.42
N ILE A 183 24.76 -1.00 -41.49
CA ILE A 183 23.45 -1.65 -41.45
C ILE A 183 23.37 -2.79 -40.42
N TYR A 184 24.48 -3.47 -40.14
CA TYR A 184 24.54 -4.54 -39.14
C TYR A 184 24.56 -4.02 -37.70
N LEU A 185 24.75 -2.70 -37.48
CA LEU A 185 24.57 -2.10 -36.15
C LEU A 185 23.09 -1.96 -35.78
N VAL A 186 22.18 -1.89 -36.75
CA VAL A 186 20.73 -1.80 -36.49
C VAL A 186 20.22 -3.02 -35.70
N PRO A 187 20.44 -4.28 -36.13
CA PRO A 187 20.02 -5.43 -35.35
C PRO A 187 20.80 -5.61 -34.04
N THR A 188 22.07 -5.17 -33.97
CA THR A 188 22.80 -5.08 -32.68
C THR A 188 22.09 -4.12 -31.73
N ALA A 189 21.76 -2.91 -32.20
CA ALA A 189 21.09 -1.89 -31.41
C ALA A 189 19.67 -2.31 -30.99
N LEU A 190 18.94 -2.99 -31.88
CA LEU A 190 17.62 -3.54 -31.56
C LEU A 190 17.70 -4.64 -30.49
N SER A 191 18.71 -5.50 -30.56
CA SER A 191 18.94 -6.52 -29.54
C SER A 191 19.27 -5.88 -28.18
N VAL A 192 20.14 -4.86 -28.18
CA VAL A 192 20.47 -4.10 -26.97
C VAL A 192 19.25 -3.34 -26.43
N PHE A 193 18.43 -2.73 -27.30
CA PHE A 193 17.18 -2.07 -26.93
C PHE A 193 16.28 -3.00 -26.12
N PHE A 194 16.00 -4.21 -26.61
CA PHE A 194 15.18 -5.17 -25.87
C PHE A 194 15.86 -5.67 -24.59
N ALA A 195 17.18 -5.89 -24.61
CA ALA A 195 17.93 -6.22 -23.39
C ALA A 195 17.79 -5.13 -22.31
N THR A 196 17.86 -3.84 -22.70
CA THR A 196 17.70 -2.70 -21.77
C THR A 196 16.29 -2.55 -21.21
N LEU A 197 15.28 -3.16 -21.85
CA LEU A 197 13.90 -3.24 -21.35
C LEU A 197 13.61 -4.55 -20.61
N THR A 198 14.58 -5.46 -20.51
CA THR A 198 14.44 -6.74 -19.79
C THR A 198 15.08 -6.68 -18.42
N ARG A 199 16.37 -6.29 -18.34
CA ARG A 199 17.16 -6.27 -17.09
C ARG A 199 18.23 -5.17 -17.13
N TYR A 200 18.65 -4.70 -15.96
CA TYR A 200 19.71 -3.67 -15.83
C TYR A 200 21.07 -4.15 -16.35
N ASP A 201 21.32 -5.45 -16.40
CA ASP A 201 22.47 -6.08 -17.07
C ASP A 201 22.55 -5.65 -18.56
N GLY A 202 21.39 -5.42 -19.19
CA GLY A 202 21.28 -4.89 -20.56
C GLY A 202 21.75 -3.43 -20.69
N TRP A 203 21.65 -2.62 -19.63
CA TRP A 203 22.18 -1.25 -19.62
C TRP A 203 23.71 -1.29 -19.60
N PHE A 204 24.28 -2.24 -18.87
CA PHE A 204 25.72 -2.47 -18.89
C PHE A 204 26.18 -2.98 -20.27
N LEU A 205 25.42 -3.88 -20.91
CA LEU A 205 25.69 -4.28 -22.30
C LEU A 205 25.70 -3.08 -23.26
N PHE A 206 24.75 -2.16 -23.13
CA PHE A 206 24.72 -0.92 -23.92
C PHE A 206 26.01 -0.12 -23.78
N ILE A 207 26.49 0.07 -22.54
CA ILE A 207 27.75 0.76 -22.26
C ILE A 207 28.92 -0.01 -22.87
N PHE A 208 28.99 -1.33 -22.66
CA PHE A 208 30.07 -2.18 -23.17
C PHE A 208 30.16 -2.13 -24.70
N VAL A 209 29.03 -2.24 -25.41
CA VAL A 209 29.00 -2.16 -26.88
C VAL A 209 29.38 -0.75 -27.34
N SER A 210 28.90 0.30 -26.67
CA SER A 210 29.29 1.69 -26.98
C SER A 210 30.80 1.89 -26.86
N LEU A 211 31.40 1.44 -25.75
CA LEU A 211 32.85 1.50 -25.53
C LEU A 211 33.62 0.65 -26.55
N SER A 212 33.07 -0.51 -26.93
CA SER A 212 33.65 -1.34 -27.98
C SER A 212 33.66 -0.64 -29.34
N LEU A 213 32.59 0.08 -29.69
CA LEU A 213 32.52 0.87 -30.93
C LEU A 213 33.51 2.04 -30.92
N VAL A 214 33.63 2.74 -29.79
CA VAL A 214 34.63 3.80 -29.58
C VAL A 214 36.03 3.23 -29.73
N PHE A 215 36.35 2.15 -29.01
CA PHE A 215 37.66 1.53 -29.03
C PHE A 215 38.05 1.02 -30.42
N VAL A 216 37.16 0.32 -31.13
CA VAL A 216 37.41 -0.17 -32.49
C VAL A 216 37.67 1.00 -33.45
N THR A 217 36.98 2.12 -33.28
CA THR A 217 37.17 3.30 -34.13
C THR A 217 38.46 4.06 -33.78
N PHE A 218 38.75 4.24 -32.49
CA PHE A 218 39.99 4.86 -31.99
C PHE A 218 41.25 4.05 -32.36
N LYS A 219 41.17 2.72 -32.32
CA LYS A 219 42.24 1.85 -32.78
C LYS A 219 42.50 1.99 -34.29
N GLY A 220 41.46 2.22 -35.08
CA GLY A 220 41.60 2.61 -36.50
C GLY A 220 42.37 3.93 -36.64
N TYR A 221 42.07 4.90 -35.78
CA TYR A 221 42.75 6.19 -35.71
C TYR A 221 44.26 6.08 -35.47
N LEU A 222 44.72 5.26 -34.50
CA LEU A 222 46.15 5.10 -34.17
C LEU A 222 47.01 4.62 -35.36
N LYS A 223 46.38 4.05 -36.40
CA LYS A 223 47.07 3.65 -37.63
C LYS A 223 47.24 4.78 -38.65
N THR A 224 46.48 5.86 -38.54
CA THR A 224 46.45 7.00 -39.47
C THR A 224 47.40 8.09 -38.96
N LYS A 225 48.64 8.14 -39.48
CA LYS A 225 49.73 9.02 -39.00
C LYS A 225 49.58 10.55 -39.31
N SER A 226 48.38 11.11 -39.48
CA SER A 226 48.20 12.51 -39.93
C SER A 226 47.13 13.29 -39.18
N PHE A 227 47.53 14.35 -38.46
CA PHE A 227 46.69 15.20 -37.59
C PHE A 227 45.52 15.93 -38.29
N LYS A 228 45.62 16.21 -39.59
CA LYS A 228 44.52 16.86 -40.34
C LYS A 228 43.40 15.88 -40.71
N LYS A 229 43.76 14.64 -41.05
CA LYS A 229 42.80 13.54 -41.24
C LYS A 229 42.16 13.08 -39.93
N ILE A 230 42.72 13.47 -38.77
CA ILE A 230 42.20 13.11 -37.45
C ILE A 230 40.87 13.80 -37.15
N GLN A 231 40.71 15.09 -37.43
CA GLN A 231 39.42 15.76 -37.23
C GLN A 231 38.35 15.19 -38.17
N GLU A 232 38.62 15.05 -39.47
CA GLU A 232 37.64 14.52 -40.43
C GLU A 232 37.28 13.03 -40.19
N PHE A 233 38.24 12.22 -39.71
CA PHE A 233 38.06 10.78 -39.45
C PHE A 233 37.53 10.45 -38.05
N PHE A 234 37.73 11.31 -37.05
CA PHE A 234 37.24 11.06 -35.69
C PHE A 234 35.79 11.48 -35.52
N PHE A 235 35.37 12.59 -36.15
CA PHE A 235 34.00 13.06 -36.04
C PHE A 235 33.06 12.24 -36.95
N HIS A 236 33.19 12.25 -38.28
CA HIS A 236 32.14 11.67 -39.15
C HIS A 236 31.87 10.15 -39.05
N PRO A 237 32.86 9.24 -39.01
CA PRO A 237 32.62 7.78 -38.96
C PRO A 237 32.26 7.26 -37.56
N LEU A 238 32.86 7.80 -36.50
CA LEU A 238 32.53 7.42 -35.11
C LEU A 238 31.13 7.93 -34.76
N GLU A 239 30.86 9.20 -35.05
CA GLU A 239 29.56 9.83 -34.87
C GLU A 239 28.47 9.04 -35.60
N LYS A 240 28.68 8.67 -36.88
CA LYS A 240 27.73 7.84 -37.61
C LYS A 240 27.44 6.49 -36.93
N ARG A 241 28.47 5.80 -36.45
CA ARG A 241 28.32 4.46 -35.82
C ARG A 241 27.64 4.57 -34.46
N LEU A 242 28.07 5.52 -33.64
CA LEU A 242 27.50 5.76 -32.33
C LEU A 242 26.07 6.30 -32.44
N ILE A 243 25.75 7.20 -33.36
CA ILE A 243 24.37 7.66 -33.55
C ILE A 243 23.48 6.47 -33.92
N ILE A 244 23.82 5.68 -34.95
CA ILE A 244 22.99 4.54 -35.38
C ILE A 244 22.76 3.54 -34.22
N PHE A 245 23.81 3.24 -33.45
CA PHE A 245 23.70 2.29 -32.35
C PHE A 245 23.02 2.89 -31.13
N ALA A 246 23.49 4.05 -30.66
CA ALA A 246 23.10 4.62 -29.39
C ALA A 246 21.67 5.17 -29.38
N THR A 247 21.17 5.68 -30.51
CA THR A 247 19.79 6.16 -30.59
C THR A 247 18.79 5.03 -30.38
N LEU A 248 18.99 3.89 -31.05
CA LEU A 248 18.07 2.75 -30.93
C LEU A 248 18.37 1.93 -29.67
N GLY A 249 19.64 1.60 -29.41
CA GLY A 249 20.06 0.80 -28.26
C GLY A 249 19.81 1.50 -26.92
N GLY A 250 19.93 2.83 -26.86
CA GLY A 250 19.67 3.64 -25.68
C GLY A 250 18.21 4.03 -25.50
N LEU A 251 17.36 3.83 -26.52
CA LEU A 251 15.95 4.22 -26.47
C LEU A 251 15.21 3.55 -25.30
N GLY A 252 15.52 2.30 -24.98
CA GLY A 252 14.87 1.57 -23.88
C GLY A 252 15.16 2.22 -22.53
N ILE A 253 16.40 2.68 -22.33
CA ILE A 253 16.80 3.44 -21.15
C ILE A 253 16.01 4.76 -21.10
N VAL A 254 16.02 5.53 -22.19
CA VAL A 254 15.30 6.83 -22.26
C VAL A 254 13.80 6.65 -21.98
N LEU A 255 13.16 5.66 -22.60
CA LEU A 255 11.75 5.36 -22.36
C LEU A 255 11.47 5.00 -20.90
N TRP A 256 12.39 4.32 -20.22
CA TRP A 256 12.24 3.99 -18.81
C TRP A 256 12.34 5.22 -17.89
N PHE A 257 13.26 6.14 -18.17
CA PHE A 257 13.34 7.42 -17.47
C PHE A 257 12.08 8.26 -17.69
N VAL A 258 11.59 8.33 -18.94
CA VAL A 258 10.35 9.05 -19.29
C VAL A 258 9.14 8.41 -18.61
N TRP A 259 9.04 7.08 -18.60
CA TRP A 259 7.99 6.35 -17.89
C TRP A 259 7.96 6.71 -16.39
N ASN A 260 9.12 6.68 -15.73
CA ASN A 260 9.21 6.99 -14.31
C ASN A 260 8.85 8.46 -14.01
N LEU A 261 9.30 9.40 -14.85
CA LEU A 261 8.93 10.81 -14.74
C LEU A 261 7.42 11.03 -14.92
N LEU A 262 6.82 10.46 -15.97
CA LEU A 262 5.42 10.71 -16.31
C LEU A 262 4.44 10.06 -15.33
N ILE A 263 4.78 8.90 -14.78
CA ILE A 263 3.88 8.12 -13.91
C ILE A 263 4.12 8.40 -12.43
N PHE A 264 5.38 8.56 -12.00
CA PHE A 264 5.77 8.69 -10.60
C PHE A 264 6.32 10.07 -10.24
N GLY A 265 6.43 10.98 -11.21
CA GLY A 265 6.91 12.35 -10.99
C GLY A 265 8.43 12.49 -10.81
N ASP A 266 9.18 11.37 -10.83
CA ASP A 266 10.63 11.34 -10.65
C ASP A 266 11.26 10.37 -11.66
N PRO A 267 12.17 10.83 -12.55
CA PRO A 267 12.82 9.97 -13.54
C PRO A 267 13.70 8.88 -12.92
N LEU A 268 14.11 9.01 -11.65
CA LEU A 268 14.93 8.06 -10.90
C LEU A 268 14.14 7.25 -9.86
N PHE A 269 12.81 7.29 -9.89
CA PHE A 269 11.97 6.59 -8.92
C PHE A 269 12.29 5.09 -8.82
N PHE A 270 12.60 4.43 -9.94
CA PHE A 270 13.01 3.02 -9.98
C PHE A 270 14.25 2.70 -9.12
N ALA A 271 15.17 3.66 -8.98
CA ALA A 271 16.46 3.50 -8.31
C ALA A 271 16.47 4.08 -6.88
N LEU A 272 15.63 5.09 -6.61
CA LEU A 272 15.62 5.84 -5.35
C LEU A 272 14.32 5.69 -4.56
N GLY A 273 13.28 5.15 -5.17
CA GLY A 273 11.97 5.00 -4.55
C GLY A 273 11.95 4.02 -3.37
N PRO A 274 10.84 4.01 -2.61
CA PRO A 274 10.69 3.22 -1.39
C PRO A 274 10.76 1.70 -1.62
N TYR A 275 10.48 1.25 -2.83
CA TYR A 275 10.51 -0.17 -3.24
C TYR A 275 11.73 -0.53 -4.10
N SER A 276 12.68 0.39 -4.26
CA SER A 276 13.88 0.18 -5.09
C SER A 276 14.84 -0.84 -4.47
N ALA A 277 15.67 -1.46 -5.30
CA ALA A 277 16.74 -2.35 -4.87
C ALA A 277 17.69 -1.67 -3.87
N LYS A 278 17.95 -0.36 -4.04
CA LYS A 278 18.76 0.44 -3.11
C LYS A 278 18.14 0.49 -1.71
N THR A 279 16.83 0.72 -1.61
CA THR A 279 16.15 0.74 -0.31
C THR A 279 16.19 -0.64 0.35
N GLN A 280 15.97 -1.72 -0.42
CA GLN A 280 16.12 -3.09 0.06
C GLN A 280 17.55 -3.36 0.57
N GLN A 281 18.56 -2.96 -0.20
CA GLN A 281 19.97 -3.13 0.16
C GLN A 281 20.37 -2.31 1.37
N ASN A 282 19.84 -1.10 1.54
CA ASN A 282 20.09 -0.29 2.74
C ASN A 282 19.54 -0.97 4.00
N ARG A 283 18.40 -1.67 3.91
CA ARG A 283 17.87 -2.48 5.02
C ARG A 283 18.79 -3.67 5.32
N ILE A 284 19.24 -4.40 4.30
CA ILE A 284 20.21 -5.51 4.45
C ILE A 284 21.57 -5.00 4.98
N ALA A 285 21.99 -3.78 4.59
CA ALA A 285 23.20 -3.15 5.09
C ALA A 285 23.08 -2.82 6.59
N SER A 286 21.90 -2.40 7.04
CA SER A 286 21.66 -2.09 8.45
C SER A 286 21.76 -3.31 9.37
N SER A 287 21.57 -4.53 8.84
CA SER A 287 21.85 -5.79 9.54
C SER A 287 23.29 -6.30 9.34
N GLY A 288 24.18 -5.51 8.74
CA GLY A 288 25.57 -5.89 8.48
C GLY A 288 25.75 -6.95 7.38
N SER A 289 24.73 -7.19 6.55
CA SER A 289 24.65 -8.39 5.71
C SER A 289 25.11 -8.21 4.25
N LEU A 290 25.67 -7.04 3.87
CA LEU A 290 26.24 -6.81 2.53
C LEU A 290 27.74 -7.16 2.49
N LEU A 291 28.07 -8.45 2.59
CA LEU A 291 29.45 -8.93 2.78
C LEU A 291 30.44 -8.48 1.70
N THR A 292 30.04 -8.51 0.42
CA THR A 292 30.92 -8.23 -0.73
C THR A 292 31.17 -6.75 -0.97
N LYS A 293 30.41 -5.88 -0.30
CA LYS A 293 30.45 -4.43 -0.56
C LYS A 293 31.83 -3.89 -0.20
N TYR A 294 32.44 -3.17 -1.14
CA TYR A 294 33.80 -2.66 -1.08
C TYR A 294 34.93 -3.72 -0.99
N ASP A 295 34.61 -5.00 -1.17
CA ASP A 295 35.60 -6.08 -1.26
C ASP A 295 35.54 -6.75 -2.64
N ILE A 296 36.48 -6.38 -3.51
CA ILE A 296 36.54 -6.89 -4.88
C ILE A 296 36.96 -8.38 -4.93
N PHE A 297 37.80 -8.83 -3.99
CA PHE A 297 38.25 -10.22 -3.96
C PHE A 297 37.12 -11.14 -3.50
N LEU A 298 36.38 -10.71 -2.48
CA LEU A 298 35.20 -11.43 -2.03
C LEU A 298 34.08 -11.40 -3.08
N SER A 299 33.88 -10.28 -3.79
CA SER A 299 32.94 -10.19 -4.92
C SER A 299 33.30 -11.16 -6.05
N LEU A 300 34.59 -11.25 -6.41
CA LEU A 300 35.10 -12.21 -7.40
C LEU A 300 34.90 -13.65 -6.94
N LYS A 301 35.23 -13.95 -5.68
CA LYS A 301 35.06 -15.29 -5.09
C LYS A 301 33.58 -15.70 -5.08
N ALA A 302 32.70 -14.82 -4.63
CA ALA A 302 31.26 -15.06 -4.57
C ALA A 302 30.69 -15.37 -5.96
N TYR A 303 31.03 -14.54 -6.96
CA TYR A 303 30.56 -14.76 -8.33
C TYR A 303 31.20 -16.01 -8.97
N TRP A 304 32.46 -16.34 -8.63
CA TRP A 304 33.11 -17.58 -9.07
C TRP A 304 32.36 -18.83 -8.60
N HIS A 305 31.97 -18.88 -7.33
CA HIS A 305 31.17 -19.98 -6.79
C HIS A 305 29.81 -20.06 -7.51
N ALA A 306 29.11 -18.93 -7.67
CA ALA A 306 27.85 -18.92 -8.41
C ALA A 306 27.99 -19.42 -9.86
N MET A 307 29.05 -19.03 -10.58
CA MET A 307 29.32 -19.60 -11.91
C MET A 307 29.58 -21.10 -11.84
N ASN A 308 30.36 -21.55 -10.86
CA ASN A 308 30.70 -22.95 -10.67
C ASN A 308 29.46 -23.82 -10.43
N ASP A 309 28.53 -23.35 -9.61
CA ASP A 309 27.31 -24.10 -9.27
C ASP A 309 26.34 -24.17 -10.46
N ASN A 310 26.39 -23.19 -11.35
CA ASN A 310 25.54 -23.17 -12.55
C ASN A 310 26.14 -23.92 -13.73
N VAL A 311 27.47 -23.86 -13.90
CA VAL A 311 28.18 -24.34 -15.10
C VAL A 311 28.95 -25.62 -14.85
N GLY A 312 29.62 -25.74 -13.69
CA GLY A 312 30.55 -26.80 -13.37
C GLY A 312 32.02 -26.41 -13.50
N PHE A 313 32.81 -26.82 -12.51
CA PHE A 313 34.22 -26.46 -12.35
C PHE A 313 35.06 -26.78 -13.59
N VAL A 314 34.95 -28.02 -14.08
CA VAL A 314 35.78 -28.50 -15.19
C VAL A 314 35.44 -27.77 -16.49
N LEU A 315 34.14 -27.56 -16.77
CA LEU A 315 33.70 -26.83 -17.95
C LEU A 315 34.16 -25.36 -17.92
N MET A 316 34.18 -24.74 -16.74
CA MET A 316 34.75 -23.40 -16.56
C MET A 316 36.25 -23.37 -16.86
N LEU A 317 37.04 -24.34 -16.37
CA LEU A 317 38.48 -24.42 -16.68
C LEU A 317 38.73 -24.61 -18.18
N ILE A 318 37.94 -25.45 -18.85
CA ILE A 318 38.00 -25.65 -20.29
C ILE A 318 37.68 -24.34 -21.03
N ALA A 319 36.66 -23.61 -20.59
CA ALA A 319 36.30 -22.31 -21.14
C ALA A 319 37.41 -21.26 -20.93
N ILE A 320 38.07 -21.24 -19.77
CA ILE A 320 39.22 -20.34 -19.50
C ILE A 320 40.37 -20.67 -20.45
N ALA A 321 40.73 -21.93 -20.61
CA ALA A 321 41.77 -22.35 -21.56
C ALA A 321 41.39 -21.95 -23.00
N GLY A 322 40.12 -22.12 -23.38
CA GLY A 322 39.57 -21.68 -24.65
C GLY A 322 39.65 -20.16 -24.84
N PHE A 323 39.33 -19.38 -23.81
CA PHE A 323 39.45 -17.92 -23.80
C PHE A 323 40.89 -17.47 -23.96
N ILE A 324 41.83 -18.05 -23.20
CA ILE A 324 43.26 -17.74 -23.31
C ILE A 324 43.75 -18.00 -24.72
N LEU A 325 43.43 -19.15 -25.32
CA LEU A 325 43.83 -19.48 -26.69
C LEU A 325 43.15 -18.59 -27.73
N TYR A 326 41.90 -18.21 -27.52
CA TYR A 326 41.21 -17.23 -28.37
C TYR A 326 41.90 -15.86 -28.28
N PHE A 327 42.17 -15.38 -27.08
CA PHE A 327 42.84 -14.12 -26.81
C PHE A 327 44.26 -14.08 -27.38
N LEU A 328 45.07 -15.13 -27.17
CA LEU A 328 46.42 -15.20 -27.73
C LEU A 328 46.41 -15.15 -29.26
N ARG A 329 45.40 -15.74 -29.91
CA ARG A 329 45.28 -15.76 -31.37
C ARG A 329 44.73 -14.47 -31.97
N TYR A 330 43.67 -13.92 -31.39
CA TYR A 330 42.97 -12.77 -31.97
C TYR A 330 43.29 -11.45 -31.29
N LYS A 331 43.80 -11.46 -30.05
CA LYS A 331 44.16 -10.30 -29.24
C LYS A 331 43.05 -9.25 -29.31
N ILE A 332 43.43 -8.01 -29.58
CA ILE A 332 42.51 -6.88 -29.73
C ILE A 332 41.92 -6.74 -31.15
N LYS A 333 41.84 -7.81 -31.96
CA LYS A 333 41.17 -7.73 -33.29
C LYS A 333 39.73 -7.27 -33.13
N ASP A 334 39.26 -6.52 -34.12
CA ASP A 334 37.93 -5.88 -34.05
C ASP A 334 36.81 -6.92 -33.88
N SER A 335 36.95 -8.07 -34.54
CA SER A 335 36.02 -9.18 -34.40
C SER A 335 36.18 -10.02 -33.13
N ALA A 336 37.33 -9.93 -32.46
CA ALA A 336 37.49 -10.50 -31.11
C ALA A 336 36.80 -9.67 -30.04
N ILE A 337 36.82 -8.34 -30.17
CA ILE A 337 36.13 -7.43 -29.24
C ILE A 337 34.63 -7.70 -29.24
N ALA A 338 34.05 -7.97 -30.41
CA ALA A 338 32.66 -8.38 -30.50
C ALA A 338 32.36 -9.66 -29.70
N VAL A 339 33.27 -10.64 -29.71
CA VAL A 339 33.14 -11.87 -28.91
C VAL A 339 33.34 -11.61 -27.42
N TYR A 340 34.23 -10.67 -27.04
CA TYR A 340 34.41 -10.29 -25.64
C TYR A 340 33.18 -9.64 -25.00
N SER A 341 32.21 -9.19 -25.81
CA SER A 341 30.90 -8.81 -25.27
C SER A 341 30.21 -9.95 -24.52
N LEU A 342 30.50 -11.22 -24.83
CA LEU A 342 30.02 -12.38 -24.04
C LEU A 342 30.49 -12.36 -22.58
N LEU A 343 31.57 -11.64 -22.26
CA LEU A 343 32.11 -11.51 -20.90
C LEU A 343 31.56 -10.31 -20.13
N SER A 344 30.70 -9.49 -20.74
CA SER A 344 30.13 -8.32 -20.06
C SER A 344 29.34 -8.66 -18.77
N PRO A 345 28.59 -9.79 -18.66
CA PRO A 345 27.89 -10.12 -17.43
C PRO A 345 28.84 -10.37 -16.24
N PHE A 346 30.02 -10.94 -16.50
CA PHE A 346 31.05 -11.13 -15.46
C PHE A 346 31.45 -9.78 -14.84
N VAL A 347 31.74 -8.79 -15.69
CA VAL A 347 32.14 -7.46 -15.21
C VAL A 347 30.98 -6.78 -14.47
N PHE A 348 29.77 -6.86 -15.02
CA PHE A 348 28.59 -6.29 -14.40
C PHE A 348 28.32 -6.85 -13.00
N HIS A 349 28.25 -8.18 -12.85
CA HIS A 349 27.90 -8.79 -11.58
C HIS A 349 28.97 -8.58 -10.51
N VAL A 350 30.26 -8.66 -10.87
CA VAL A 350 31.35 -8.37 -9.93
C VAL A 350 31.31 -6.91 -9.46
N ILE A 351 31.13 -5.95 -10.37
CA ILE A 351 30.99 -4.53 -10.01
C ILE A 351 29.73 -4.31 -9.16
N SER A 352 28.61 -4.92 -9.53
CA SER A 352 27.34 -4.80 -8.81
C SER A 352 27.45 -5.29 -7.36
N LEU A 353 28.12 -6.43 -7.15
CA LEU A 353 28.42 -6.96 -5.81
C LEU A 353 29.38 -6.06 -5.03
N PHE A 354 30.42 -5.53 -5.69
CA PHE A 354 31.40 -4.65 -5.09
C PHE A 354 30.79 -3.31 -4.63
N ILE A 355 29.91 -2.70 -5.42
CA ILE A 355 29.23 -1.45 -5.03
C ILE A 355 28.04 -1.68 -4.08
N GLY A 356 27.64 -2.94 -3.88
CA GLY A 356 26.49 -3.34 -3.07
C GLY A 356 25.13 -3.13 -3.74
N PHE A 357 25.10 -3.00 -5.08
CA PHE A 357 23.87 -2.90 -5.89
C PHE A 357 23.22 -4.27 -6.15
N SER A 358 23.88 -5.36 -5.80
CA SER A 358 23.29 -6.71 -5.78
C SER A 358 23.80 -7.47 -4.57
N VAL A 359 23.03 -8.49 -4.17
CA VAL A 359 23.39 -9.41 -3.09
C VAL A 359 23.41 -10.81 -3.65
N LEU A 360 24.45 -11.57 -3.33
CA LEU A 360 24.62 -12.96 -3.70
C LEU A 360 25.14 -13.71 -2.48
N VAL A 361 24.46 -14.79 -2.12
CA VAL A 361 24.79 -15.61 -0.95
C VAL A 361 25.04 -17.04 -1.41
N VAL A 362 26.22 -17.54 -1.06
CA VAL A 362 26.65 -18.92 -1.27
C VAL A 362 27.35 -19.44 -0.01
N PRO A 363 27.12 -20.70 0.42
CA PRO A 363 27.64 -21.25 1.67
C PRO A 363 29.17 -21.26 1.77
N GLU A 364 29.87 -21.33 0.64
CA GLU A 364 31.33 -21.39 0.53
C GLU A 364 32.02 -20.12 1.05
N LEU A 365 31.26 -19.05 1.30
CA LEU A 365 31.76 -17.83 1.94
C LEU A 365 31.77 -17.93 3.47
N GLY A 366 31.21 -18.99 4.06
CA GLY A 366 31.24 -19.23 5.51
C GLY A 366 30.29 -18.34 6.32
N THR A 367 29.28 -17.76 5.66
CA THR A 367 28.39 -16.77 6.27
C THR A 367 26.96 -17.29 6.35
N ASN A 368 26.60 -17.85 7.51
CA ASN A 368 25.21 -18.17 7.84
C ASN A 368 24.52 -16.87 8.32
N PHE A 369 23.76 -16.21 7.44
CA PHE A 369 23.03 -14.99 7.79
C PHE A 369 21.93 -15.24 8.84
N THR A 370 21.43 -16.47 8.93
CA THR A 370 20.56 -16.97 10.00
C THR A 370 20.94 -18.42 10.33
N GLN A 371 20.47 -18.95 11.47
CA GLN A 371 20.63 -20.37 11.82
C GLN A 371 19.75 -21.32 10.97
N GLU A 372 18.96 -20.79 10.03
CA GLU A 372 18.02 -21.56 9.20
C GLU A 372 18.66 -21.91 7.83
N ALA A 373 18.52 -23.17 7.39
CA ALA A 373 19.06 -23.67 6.11
C ALA A 373 18.58 -22.90 4.85
N GLN A 374 17.51 -22.09 4.98
CA GLN A 374 16.96 -21.27 3.89
C GLN A 374 17.80 -20.01 3.59
N ALA A 375 18.64 -19.56 4.52
CA ALA A 375 19.50 -18.38 4.33
C ALA A 375 20.82 -18.69 3.62
N SER A 376 21.03 -19.94 3.21
CA SER A 376 22.29 -20.41 2.64
C SER A 376 22.47 -20.06 1.16
N TRP A 377 21.39 -19.78 0.43
CA TRP A 377 21.43 -19.51 -1.01
C TRP A 377 20.54 -18.31 -1.38
N PHE A 378 21.10 -17.36 -2.13
CA PHE A 378 20.34 -16.23 -2.66
C PHE A 378 20.98 -15.68 -3.94
N ASN A 379 20.17 -15.53 -5.00
CA ASN A 379 20.59 -15.00 -6.32
C ASN A 379 21.74 -15.76 -7.01
N VAL A 380 22.00 -17.00 -6.61
CA VAL A 380 23.08 -17.84 -7.18
C VAL A 380 22.89 -18.05 -8.68
N ARG A 381 21.63 -18.04 -9.15
CA ARG A 381 21.26 -18.11 -10.58
C ARG A 381 21.93 -17.05 -11.47
N TYR A 382 22.46 -15.95 -10.91
CA TYR A 382 23.20 -14.95 -11.70
C TYR A 382 24.47 -15.52 -12.37
N GLY A 383 24.97 -16.66 -11.91
CA GLY A 383 26.03 -17.41 -12.59
C GLY A 383 25.65 -17.90 -14.00
N LEU A 384 24.35 -18.09 -14.28
CA LEU A 384 23.84 -18.50 -15.60
C LEU A 384 24.22 -17.56 -16.73
N MET A 385 24.40 -16.27 -16.42
CA MET A 385 24.68 -15.25 -17.42
C MET A 385 25.98 -15.51 -18.18
N MET A 386 26.87 -16.33 -17.62
CA MET A 386 28.16 -16.69 -18.22
C MET A 386 28.11 -17.92 -19.11
N ILE A 387 27.02 -18.68 -19.14
CA ILE A 387 26.92 -19.92 -19.94
C ILE A 387 27.18 -19.68 -21.43
N PRO A 388 26.66 -18.63 -22.09
CA PRO A 388 26.97 -18.39 -23.49
C PRO A 388 28.47 -18.17 -23.76
N ALA A 389 29.18 -17.50 -22.85
CA ALA A 389 30.63 -17.32 -22.94
C ALA A 389 31.36 -18.66 -22.77
N VAL A 390 30.97 -19.45 -21.77
CA VAL A 390 31.54 -20.78 -21.51
C VAL A 390 31.31 -21.70 -22.72
N ALA A 391 30.07 -21.77 -23.21
CA ALA A 391 29.70 -22.53 -24.41
C ALA A 391 30.58 -22.15 -25.61
N PHE A 392 30.76 -20.85 -25.85
CA PHE A 392 31.59 -20.37 -26.95
C PHE A 392 33.07 -20.75 -26.77
N PHE A 393 33.69 -20.42 -25.63
CA PHE A 393 35.13 -20.61 -25.44
C PHE A 393 35.51 -22.10 -25.29
N ALA A 394 34.68 -22.90 -24.62
CA ALA A 394 34.89 -24.34 -24.54
C ALA A 394 34.80 -24.99 -25.92
N ALA A 395 33.78 -24.63 -26.72
CA ALA A 395 33.66 -25.13 -28.10
C ALA A 395 34.83 -24.70 -28.99
N TYR A 396 35.28 -23.44 -28.86
CA TYR A 396 36.40 -22.90 -29.62
C TYR A 396 37.69 -23.73 -29.45
N LEU A 397 37.92 -24.27 -28.26
CA LEU A 397 39.07 -25.13 -27.95
C LEU A 397 39.08 -26.41 -28.80
N THR A 398 37.90 -26.96 -29.09
CA THR A 398 37.76 -28.26 -29.76
C THR A 398 37.99 -28.22 -31.28
N LYS A 399 38.06 -27.04 -31.90
CA LYS A 399 38.08 -26.88 -33.36
C LYS A 399 39.30 -27.48 -34.07
N ARG A 400 40.39 -27.74 -33.35
CA ARG A 400 41.67 -28.20 -33.93
C ARG A 400 41.87 -29.71 -33.86
N ARG A 401 41.27 -30.39 -32.88
CA ARG A 401 41.59 -31.79 -32.55
C ARG A 401 40.31 -32.55 -32.23
N TRP A 402 40.06 -33.66 -32.92
CA TRP A 402 38.86 -34.46 -32.76
C TRP A 402 38.70 -35.04 -31.34
N TRP A 403 39.80 -35.43 -30.68
CA TRP A 403 39.75 -35.97 -29.31
C TRP A 403 39.28 -34.91 -28.29
N MET A 404 39.52 -33.61 -28.53
CA MET A 404 39.01 -32.55 -27.66
C MET A 404 37.49 -32.41 -27.76
N LYS A 405 36.88 -32.78 -28.91
CA LYS A 405 35.43 -32.83 -29.08
C LYS A 405 34.82 -33.93 -28.21
N ILE A 406 35.44 -35.10 -28.18
CA ILE A 406 35.03 -36.23 -27.32
C ILE A 406 35.19 -35.85 -25.86
N LEU A 407 36.32 -35.23 -25.49
CA LEU A 407 36.58 -34.79 -24.13
C LEU A 407 35.53 -33.76 -23.66
N LEU A 408 35.19 -32.77 -24.50
CA LEU A 408 34.16 -31.80 -24.17
C LEU A 408 32.79 -32.48 -24.02
N LEU A 409 32.42 -33.39 -24.93
CA LEU A 409 31.17 -34.15 -24.84
C LEU A 409 31.11 -34.97 -23.53
N PHE A 410 32.20 -35.66 -23.18
CA PHE A 410 32.32 -36.40 -21.93
C PHE A 410 32.09 -35.48 -20.73
N PHE A 411 32.71 -34.30 -20.68
CA PHE A 411 32.53 -33.38 -19.56
C PHE A 411 31.14 -32.73 -19.50
N ILE A 412 30.46 -32.50 -20.63
CA ILE A 412 29.06 -32.06 -20.65
C ILE A 412 28.16 -33.13 -20.00
N ILE A 413 28.35 -34.40 -20.37
CA ILE A 413 27.59 -35.53 -19.82
C ILE A 413 27.92 -35.73 -18.34
N LEU A 414 29.21 -35.75 -18.00
CA LEU A 414 29.68 -35.91 -16.62
C LEU A 414 29.14 -34.80 -15.72
N GLN A 415 29.16 -33.55 -16.17
CA GLN A 415 28.63 -32.44 -15.38
C GLN A 415 27.12 -32.57 -15.16
N SER A 416 26.37 -32.98 -16.18
CA SER A 416 24.93 -33.24 -16.05
C SER A 416 24.66 -34.36 -15.06
N TYR A 417 25.46 -35.43 -15.10
CA TYR A 417 25.40 -36.51 -14.12
C TYR A 417 25.71 -36.02 -12.70
N ILE A 418 26.77 -35.22 -12.51
CA ILE A 418 27.14 -34.66 -11.20
C ILE A 418 25.99 -33.85 -10.60
N PHE A 419 25.36 -32.96 -11.38
CA PHE A 419 24.22 -32.16 -10.90
C PHE A 419 23.05 -33.05 -10.46
N ILE A 420 22.75 -34.13 -11.19
CA ILE A 420 21.70 -35.09 -10.83
C ILE A 420 22.10 -35.90 -9.58
N SER A 421 23.30 -36.48 -9.56
CA SER A 421 23.76 -37.39 -8.51
C SER A 421 23.95 -36.70 -7.17
N THR A 422 24.27 -35.40 -7.18
CA THR A 422 24.42 -34.58 -5.97
C THR A 422 23.11 -33.87 -5.58
N ASN A 423 22.03 -34.07 -6.34
CA ASN A 423 20.78 -33.33 -6.22
C ASN A 423 21.00 -31.80 -6.17
N ASN A 424 22.00 -31.32 -6.91
CA ASN A 424 22.51 -29.95 -6.85
C ASN A 424 22.29 -29.23 -8.17
N VAL A 425 21.04 -29.12 -8.60
CA VAL A 425 20.65 -28.15 -9.63
C VAL A 425 20.38 -26.84 -8.91
N ILE A 426 21.42 -26.01 -8.78
CA ILE A 426 21.42 -24.85 -7.89
C ILE A 426 20.26 -23.89 -8.13
N THR A 427 19.78 -23.75 -9.37
CA THR A 427 18.61 -22.91 -9.65
C THR A 427 17.32 -23.48 -9.07
N ILE A 428 17.17 -24.80 -8.98
CA ILE A 428 16.04 -25.43 -8.29
C ILE A 428 16.21 -25.23 -6.78
N THR A 429 17.42 -25.47 -6.25
CA THR A 429 17.73 -25.31 -4.83
C THR A 429 17.48 -23.88 -4.33
N ASP A 430 17.95 -22.86 -5.05
CA ASP A 430 17.71 -21.45 -4.75
C ASP A 430 16.20 -21.12 -4.79
N GLY A 431 15.46 -21.66 -5.75
CA GLY A 431 14.02 -21.43 -5.91
C GLY A 431 13.11 -22.16 -4.93
N VAL A 432 13.54 -23.28 -4.33
CA VAL A 432 12.71 -24.12 -3.43
C VAL A 432 13.14 -23.99 -1.97
N ILE A 433 14.44 -23.89 -1.70
CA ILE A 433 15.00 -23.89 -0.35
C ILE A 433 15.64 -22.54 -0.01
N GLY A 434 16.28 -21.90 -0.98
CA GLY A 434 16.96 -20.61 -0.77
C GLY A 434 16.03 -19.47 -0.38
N THR A 435 16.60 -18.30 -0.09
CA THR A 435 15.82 -17.10 0.29
C THR A 435 14.97 -16.57 -0.88
N SER A 436 15.22 -17.06 -2.09
CA SER A 436 14.36 -16.80 -3.25
C SER A 436 13.04 -17.59 -3.20
N ALA A 437 12.94 -18.62 -2.34
CA ALA A 437 11.71 -19.29 -1.97
C ALA A 437 11.01 -18.50 -0.85
N LEU A 438 9.71 -18.24 -1.01
CA LEU A 438 8.89 -17.66 0.05
C LEU A 438 7.71 -18.61 0.31
N ASP A 439 7.69 -19.24 1.48
CA ASP A 439 6.55 -20.06 1.90
C ASP A 439 5.48 -19.18 2.53
N VAL A 440 4.28 -19.23 1.95
CA VAL A 440 3.09 -18.50 2.39
C VAL A 440 1.90 -19.44 2.58
N THR A 441 2.15 -20.75 2.65
CA THR A 441 1.12 -21.79 2.57
C THR A 441 0.11 -21.69 3.71
N ASP A 442 0.57 -21.46 4.93
CA ASP A 442 -0.25 -21.29 6.13
C ASP A 442 -1.25 -20.13 6.01
N VAL A 443 -0.77 -18.95 5.61
CA VAL A 443 -1.60 -17.75 5.41
C VAL A 443 -2.50 -17.92 4.19
N LYS A 444 -1.98 -18.49 3.10
CA LYS A 444 -2.73 -18.73 1.85
C LYS A 444 -3.92 -19.66 2.12
N ASP A 445 -3.71 -20.80 2.77
CA ASP A 445 -4.77 -21.76 3.08
C ASP A 445 -5.83 -21.12 3.99
N TRP A 446 -5.40 -20.35 4.99
CA TRP A 446 -6.32 -19.61 5.85
C TRP A 446 -7.15 -18.58 5.07
N LEU A 447 -6.51 -17.77 4.22
CA LEU A 447 -7.21 -16.76 3.41
C LEU A 447 -8.21 -17.39 2.46
N VAL A 448 -7.83 -18.48 1.77
CA VAL A 448 -8.73 -19.19 0.85
C VAL A 448 -9.94 -19.73 1.63
N ALA A 449 -9.72 -20.41 2.76
CA ALA A 449 -10.80 -20.99 3.55
C ALA A 449 -11.73 -19.94 4.18
N ASN A 450 -11.21 -18.77 4.54
CA ASN A 450 -11.95 -17.79 5.34
C ASN A 450 -12.47 -16.58 4.56
N THR A 451 -11.94 -16.30 3.37
CA THR A 451 -12.21 -15.03 2.65
C THR A 451 -12.72 -15.20 1.23
N LYS A 452 -12.40 -16.31 0.54
CA LYS A 452 -12.66 -16.50 -0.90
C LYS A 452 -14.13 -16.25 -1.30
N ASP A 453 -15.06 -16.83 -0.56
CA ASP A 453 -16.50 -16.76 -0.85
C ASP A 453 -17.23 -15.69 -0.02
N LYS A 454 -16.50 -14.85 0.71
CA LYS A 454 -17.06 -13.77 1.53
C LYS A 454 -16.83 -12.41 0.88
N GLU A 455 -17.76 -11.47 1.04
CA GLU A 455 -17.55 -10.09 0.63
C GLU A 455 -16.53 -9.37 1.54
N GLY A 456 -15.72 -8.49 0.94
CA GLY A 456 -14.71 -7.68 1.60
C GLY A 456 -13.38 -7.65 0.84
N LEU A 457 -12.60 -6.60 1.06
CA LEU A 457 -11.26 -6.46 0.48
C LEU A 457 -10.18 -6.84 1.50
N ILE A 458 -9.02 -7.24 0.98
CA ILE A 458 -7.85 -7.66 1.74
C ILE A 458 -6.77 -6.59 1.57
N LEU A 459 -6.42 -5.88 2.64
CA LEU A 459 -5.26 -4.99 2.64
C LEU A 459 -3.99 -5.81 2.82
N ALA A 460 -3.09 -5.75 1.84
CA ALA A 460 -1.78 -6.39 1.90
C ALA A 460 -0.78 -5.61 1.04
N SER A 461 0.43 -5.37 1.56
CA SER A 461 1.55 -4.90 0.76
C SER A 461 1.92 -6.00 -0.24
N ILE A 462 1.61 -5.81 -1.53
CA ILE A 462 2.04 -6.80 -2.53
C ILE A 462 3.54 -6.69 -2.71
N SER A 463 4.14 -5.49 -2.66
CA SER A 463 5.59 -5.33 -2.79
C SER A 463 6.40 -6.10 -1.73
N TYR A 464 5.82 -6.34 -0.56
CA TYR A 464 6.42 -7.14 0.52
C TYR A 464 5.93 -8.60 0.51
N HIS A 465 4.63 -8.83 0.32
CA HIS A 465 3.98 -10.15 0.32
C HIS A 465 3.70 -10.64 -1.11
N ASN A 466 4.66 -10.48 -2.03
CA ASN A 466 4.46 -10.63 -3.48
C ASN A 466 3.82 -11.96 -3.89
N ALA A 467 4.20 -13.06 -3.24
CA ALA A 467 3.64 -14.38 -3.53
C ALA A 467 2.26 -14.62 -2.95
N LEU A 468 1.83 -13.91 -1.91
CA LEU A 468 0.62 -14.27 -1.18
C LEU A 468 -0.63 -14.14 -2.06
N ALA A 469 -0.78 -12.99 -2.72
CA ALA A 469 -1.93 -12.75 -3.59
C ALA A 469 -1.96 -13.76 -4.76
N PHE A 470 -0.80 -14.06 -5.36
CA PHE A 470 -0.69 -15.06 -6.43
C PHE A 470 -1.15 -16.43 -5.93
N SER A 471 -0.56 -16.90 -4.82
CA SER A 471 -0.75 -18.25 -4.30
C SER A 471 -2.19 -18.53 -3.88
N THR A 472 -2.98 -17.51 -3.57
CA THR A 472 -4.40 -17.69 -3.21
C THR A 472 -5.29 -18.07 -4.39
N GLY A 473 -4.87 -17.76 -5.63
CA GLY A 473 -5.70 -17.91 -6.82
C GLY A 473 -6.94 -17.01 -6.87
N MET A 474 -7.09 -16.07 -5.93
CA MET A 474 -8.21 -15.14 -5.91
C MET A 474 -8.01 -14.03 -6.95
N PRO A 475 -9.09 -13.43 -7.48
CA PRO A 475 -8.99 -12.24 -8.32
C PRO A 475 -8.19 -11.14 -7.62
N LEU A 476 -7.20 -10.56 -8.30
CA LEU A 476 -6.30 -9.58 -7.70
C LEU A 476 -7.02 -8.27 -7.31
N LYS A 477 -8.17 -7.96 -7.93
CA LYS A 477 -9.09 -6.90 -7.46
C LYS A 477 -9.64 -7.09 -6.04
N ARG A 478 -9.43 -8.24 -5.40
CA ARG A 478 -9.75 -8.47 -3.97
C ARG A 478 -8.74 -7.83 -3.04
N PHE A 479 -7.58 -7.41 -3.55
CA PHE A 479 -6.47 -6.90 -2.75
C PHE A 479 -6.34 -5.38 -2.89
N ILE A 480 -6.20 -4.71 -1.75
CA ILE A 480 -5.78 -3.31 -1.65
C ILE A 480 -4.26 -3.33 -1.44
N HIS A 481 -3.53 -2.70 -2.36
CA HIS A 481 -2.06 -2.70 -2.42
C HIS A 481 -1.54 -1.39 -3.01
N GLU A 482 -0.23 -1.20 -3.03
CA GLU A 482 0.47 0.03 -3.43
C GLU A 482 0.00 0.61 -4.77
N GLY A 483 -0.37 -0.25 -5.73
CA GLY A 483 -0.85 0.14 -7.06
C GLY A 483 -2.31 0.57 -7.11
N THR A 484 -3.06 0.50 -6.01
CA THR A 484 -4.50 0.82 -5.96
C THR A 484 -4.81 2.30 -5.69
N GLY A 485 -3.80 3.14 -5.47
CA GLY A 485 -3.95 4.59 -5.30
C GLY A 485 -4.67 4.94 -3.99
N ARG A 486 -5.77 5.71 -4.06
CA ARG A 486 -6.51 6.16 -2.88
C ARG A 486 -6.95 5.02 -1.94
N TYR A 487 -7.37 3.88 -2.49
CA TYR A 487 -7.71 2.71 -1.66
C TYR A 487 -6.57 2.33 -0.71
N TRP A 488 -5.33 2.37 -1.19
CA TRP A 488 -4.13 2.09 -0.41
C TRP A 488 -3.80 3.20 0.58
N GLU A 489 -3.71 4.44 0.09
CA GLU A 489 -3.35 5.60 0.91
C GLU A 489 -4.30 5.79 2.09
N GLU A 490 -5.60 5.66 1.85
CA GLU A 490 -6.63 5.79 2.88
C GLU A 490 -6.64 4.58 3.81
N SER A 491 -6.45 3.35 3.30
CA SER A 491 -6.43 2.15 4.14
C SER A 491 -5.21 2.07 5.06
N LEU A 492 -4.09 2.72 4.72
CA LEU A 492 -2.94 2.86 5.62
C LEU A 492 -3.20 3.86 6.76
N VAL A 493 -4.15 4.77 6.60
CA VAL A 493 -4.54 5.74 7.63
C VAL A 493 -5.65 5.15 8.49
N ASP A 494 -6.70 4.63 7.85
CA ASP A 494 -7.83 3.98 8.47
C ASP A 494 -8.32 2.83 7.58
N PRO A 495 -7.97 1.57 7.91
CA PRO A 495 -8.32 0.43 7.09
C PRO A 495 -9.81 0.11 7.12
N THR A 496 -10.58 0.67 8.07
CA THR A 496 -12.00 0.34 8.25
C THR A 496 -12.88 0.74 7.08
N ILE A 497 -12.43 1.63 6.20
CA ILE A 497 -13.15 2.11 5.02
C ILE A 497 -13.41 0.96 4.05
N TYR A 498 -12.34 0.23 3.72
CA TYR A 498 -12.32 -0.69 2.58
C TYR A 498 -11.94 -2.11 3.00
N ALA A 499 -10.97 -2.24 3.91
CA ALA A 499 -10.35 -3.52 4.23
C ALA A 499 -11.18 -4.28 5.26
N LYS A 500 -11.70 -5.44 4.87
CA LYS A 500 -12.29 -6.36 5.85
C LYS A 500 -11.23 -7.23 6.50
N TRP A 501 -10.21 -7.61 5.73
CA TRP A 501 -9.07 -8.35 6.24
C TRP A 501 -7.79 -7.56 6.02
N ILE A 502 -6.85 -7.69 6.94
CA ILE A 502 -5.53 -7.07 6.83
C ILE A 502 -4.48 -8.14 7.03
N VAL A 503 -3.56 -8.21 6.08
CA VAL A 503 -2.37 -9.04 6.16
C VAL A 503 -1.19 -8.14 6.51
N VAL A 504 -0.47 -8.50 7.57
CA VAL A 504 0.62 -7.68 8.09
C VAL A 504 1.73 -8.57 8.63
N THR A 505 2.99 -8.15 8.54
CA THR A 505 4.11 -8.91 9.14
C THR A 505 3.99 -9.03 10.67
N SER A 506 4.64 -10.05 11.23
CA SER A 506 4.70 -10.28 12.68
C SER A 506 5.68 -9.36 13.43
N GLY A 507 6.44 -8.52 12.73
CA GLY A 507 7.38 -7.56 13.30
C GLY A 507 7.79 -6.46 12.31
N ASP A 508 8.59 -5.50 12.79
CA ASP A 508 9.04 -4.35 11.99
C ASP A 508 10.21 -4.73 11.06
N VAL A 509 9.87 -5.31 9.93
CA VAL A 509 10.80 -5.73 8.88
C VAL A 509 10.67 -4.87 7.61
N GLY A 510 10.03 -3.69 7.73
CA GLY A 510 9.80 -2.77 6.62
C GLY A 510 8.54 -3.03 5.79
N ASP A 511 7.55 -3.72 6.36
CA ASP A 511 6.18 -3.80 5.81
C ASP A 511 5.47 -2.44 6.02
N PRO A 512 5.05 -1.76 4.94
CA PRO A 512 4.37 -0.46 5.05
C PRO A 512 3.03 -0.54 5.80
N VAL A 513 2.31 -1.67 5.72
CA VAL A 513 1.05 -1.87 6.45
C VAL A 513 1.32 -1.97 7.95
N TYR A 514 2.36 -2.73 8.33
CA TYR A 514 2.78 -2.87 9.73
C TYR A 514 3.20 -1.52 10.32
N SER A 515 4.03 -0.78 9.58
CA SER A 515 4.51 0.54 9.99
C SER A 515 3.37 1.53 10.19
N ALA A 516 2.39 1.53 9.29
CA ALA A 516 1.28 2.47 9.32
C ALA A 516 0.24 2.17 10.42
N LEU A 517 -0.13 0.89 10.57
CA LEU A 517 -1.26 0.49 11.42
C LEU A 517 -0.81 -0.01 12.80
N TYR A 518 0.21 -0.86 12.85
CA TYR A 518 0.61 -1.52 14.09
C TYR A 518 1.60 -0.66 14.87
N ASN A 519 2.67 -0.17 14.24
CA ASN A 519 3.69 0.63 14.94
C ASN A 519 3.20 2.01 15.37
N LYS A 520 2.46 2.71 14.51
CA LYS A 520 2.06 4.10 14.75
C LYS A 520 0.69 4.25 15.43
N ARG A 521 -0.19 3.25 15.31
CA ARG A 521 -1.63 3.39 15.63
C ARG A 521 -2.27 2.12 16.23
N SER A 522 -1.49 1.28 16.93
CA SER A 522 -1.97 -0.01 17.46
C SER A 522 -3.26 0.11 18.27
N GLY A 523 -3.40 1.12 19.14
CA GLY A 523 -4.60 1.31 19.96
C GLY A 523 -5.87 1.52 19.14
N VAL A 524 -5.81 2.35 18.08
CA VAL A 524 -6.94 2.61 17.18
C VAL A 524 -7.17 1.41 16.26
N PHE A 525 -6.11 0.81 15.73
CA PHE A 525 -6.18 -0.35 14.84
C PHE A 525 -6.84 -1.55 15.53
N LEU A 526 -6.37 -1.91 16.72
CA LEU A 526 -6.86 -3.06 17.49
C LEU A 526 -8.24 -2.81 18.13
N LYS A 527 -8.73 -1.55 18.14
CA LYS A 527 -10.13 -1.25 18.48
C LYS A 527 -11.09 -1.85 17.45
N TYR A 528 -10.70 -1.89 16.18
CA TYR A 528 -11.58 -2.23 15.06
C TYR A 528 -11.28 -3.57 14.39
N TYR A 529 -10.16 -4.22 14.73
CA TYR A 529 -9.74 -5.49 14.13
C TYR A 529 -9.31 -6.50 15.17
N ASP A 530 -9.70 -7.75 14.95
CA ASP A 530 -9.25 -8.89 15.75
C ASP A 530 -8.20 -9.70 14.99
N LEU A 531 -7.16 -10.13 15.70
CA LEU A 531 -6.20 -11.11 15.19
C LEU A 531 -6.91 -12.45 15.00
N LYS A 532 -6.94 -12.96 13.76
CA LYS A 532 -7.55 -14.26 13.43
C LYS A 532 -6.54 -15.35 13.11
N LEU A 533 -5.36 -14.96 12.62
CA LEU A 533 -4.25 -15.88 12.39
C LEU A 533 -2.95 -15.23 12.85
N LYS A 534 -2.16 -15.96 13.65
CA LYS A 534 -0.78 -15.64 13.99
C LYS A 534 0.14 -16.69 13.39
N ALA A 535 0.70 -16.42 12.21
CA ALA A 535 1.61 -17.31 11.51
C ALA A 535 3.08 -16.93 11.79
N LYS A 536 4.03 -17.73 11.28
CA LYS A 536 5.48 -17.58 11.61
C LYS A 536 6.00 -16.17 11.30
N HIS A 537 5.58 -15.59 10.17
CA HIS A 537 6.08 -14.29 9.70
C HIS A 537 4.98 -13.28 9.37
N ILE A 538 3.72 -13.72 9.31
CA ILE A 538 2.58 -12.94 8.86
C ILE A 538 1.41 -13.17 9.82
N ASN A 539 0.68 -12.10 10.10
CA ASN A 539 -0.55 -12.09 10.86
C ASN A 539 -1.72 -11.71 9.95
N VAL A 540 -2.89 -12.27 10.22
CA VAL A 540 -4.13 -11.88 9.56
C VAL A 540 -5.11 -11.36 10.58
N PHE A 541 -5.60 -10.15 10.34
CA PHE A 541 -6.61 -9.48 11.12
C PHE A 541 -7.92 -9.41 10.34
N GLU A 542 -9.04 -9.50 11.05
CA GLU A 542 -10.38 -9.32 10.48
C GLU A 542 -11.09 -8.18 11.20
N ARG A 543 -11.76 -7.32 10.43
CA ARG A 543 -12.54 -6.20 10.94
C ARG A 543 -13.64 -6.75 11.85
N ARG A 544 -13.72 -6.21 13.06
CA ARG A 544 -14.83 -6.46 13.97
C ARG A 544 -16.14 -6.11 13.26
N GLN A 545 -17.17 -6.90 13.53
CA GLN A 545 -18.50 -6.52 13.08
C GLN A 545 -18.95 -5.32 13.93
N PHE A 546 -19.02 -4.14 13.31
CA PHE A 546 -19.72 -3.02 13.95
C PHE A 546 -21.19 -3.41 14.10
N PRO A 547 -21.78 -3.20 15.28
CA PRO A 547 -23.18 -3.51 15.45
C PRO A 547 -24.00 -2.66 14.48
N LYS A 548 -24.98 -3.28 13.82
CA LYS A 548 -25.96 -2.55 13.02
C LYS A 548 -26.63 -1.51 13.90
N ASP A 549 -26.94 -0.37 13.29
CA ASP A 549 -27.64 0.74 13.92
C ASP A 549 -26.85 1.48 15.01
N ILE A 550 -25.57 1.21 15.26
CA ILE A 550 -24.71 2.05 16.10
C ILE A 550 -24.11 3.19 15.27
N VAL A 551 -24.10 4.41 15.83
CA VAL A 551 -23.38 5.54 15.23
C VAL A 551 -21.90 5.42 15.60
N THR A 552 -21.04 5.38 14.61
CA THR A 552 -19.58 5.40 14.79
C THR A 552 -19.00 6.67 14.18
N ARG A 553 -17.69 6.88 14.35
CA ARG A 553 -16.97 7.94 13.65
C ARG A 553 -15.91 7.39 12.72
N TYR A 554 -15.76 8.06 11.58
CA TYR A 554 -14.73 7.83 10.59
C TYR A 554 -14.02 9.15 10.31
N GLY A 555 -12.79 9.30 10.83
CA GLY A 555 -12.15 10.62 10.92
C GLY A 555 -13.07 11.63 11.62
N TYR A 556 -13.43 12.69 10.89
CA TYR A 556 -14.33 13.74 11.36
C TYR A 556 -15.80 13.54 10.95
N ASP A 557 -16.13 12.41 10.33
CA ASP A 557 -17.49 12.08 9.92
C ASP A 557 -18.17 11.12 10.90
N LEU A 558 -19.45 11.32 11.14
CA LEU A 558 -20.29 10.32 11.79
C LEU A 558 -20.84 9.37 10.74
N ILE A 559 -20.83 8.08 11.06
CA ILE A 559 -21.26 7.00 10.17
C ILE A 559 -22.34 6.18 10.86
N LEU A 560 -23.44 5.93 10.15
CA LEU A 560 -24.49 5.02 10.59
C LEU A 560 -24.78 4.05 9.45
N ASN A 561 -24.68 2.74 9.72
CA ASN A 561 -24.92 1.69 8.73
C ASN A 561 -24.10 1.86 7.42
N GLY A 562 -22.85 2.30 7.56
CA GLY A 562 -21.93 2.51 6.44
C GLY A 562 -22.20 3.77 5.60
N LYS A 563 -23.11 4.63 6.03
CA LYS A 563 -23.43 5.90 5.37
C LYS A 563 -23.10 7.08 6.25
N LEU A 564 -22.76 8.20 5.63
CA LEU A 564 -22.60 9.48 6.31
C LEU A 564 -23.89 9.82 7.09
N PHE A 565 -23.73 10.02 8.39
CA PHE A 565 -24.81 10.38 9.31
C PHE A 565 -24.67 11.85 9.69
N ARG A 566 -25.45 12.69 9.03
CA ARG A 566 -25.59 14.11 9.35
C ARG A 566 -27.01 14.39 9.81
N PHE A 567 -27.17 15.21 10.83
CA PHE A 567 -28.47 15.34 11.49
C PHE A 567 -28.82 16.76 11.93
N ILE A 568 -30.13 16.99 12.04
CA ILE A 568 -30.70 18.00 12.93
C ILE A 568 -31.28 17.27 14.14
N GLY A 569 -31.01 17.79 15.33
CA GLY A 569 -31.46 17.28 16.61
C GLY A 569 -32.17 18.35 17.43
N VAL A 570 -32.75 17.95 18.57
CA VAL A 570 -33.31 18.89 19.55
C VAL A 570 -32.95 18.47 20.98
N ASN A 571 -32.80 19.47 21.86
CA ASN A 571 -32.67 19.27 23.29
C ASN A 571 -34.07 19.12 23.91
N SER A 572 -34.27 18.15 24.79
CA SER A 572 -35.46 17.98 25.60
C SER A 572 -35.02 17.61 27.01
N TYR A 573 -34.38 18.55 27.71
CA TYR A 573 -33.67 18.32 28.98
C TYR A 573 -34.49 17.54 30.02
N ASP A 574 -35.79 17.81 30.13
CA ASP A 574 -36.73 17.22 31.10
C ASP A 574 -37.35 15.90 30.64
N LEU A 575 -36.96 15.33 29.50
CA LEU A 575 -37.59 14.13 28.90
C LEU A 575 -37.67 12.95 29.88
N ALA A 576 -36.62 12.74 30.68
CA ALA A 576 -36.58 11.69 31.70
C ALA A 576 -37.59 11.91 32.85
N TYR A 577 -38.10 13.13 33.03
CA TYR A 577 -39.05 13.49 34.08
C TYR A 577 -40.51 13.54 33.58
N ARG A 578 -40.75 13.59 32.27
CA ARG A 578 -42.10 13.55 31.64
C ARG A 578 -42.79 12.19 31.76
N ASN A 579 -44.12 12.12 31.67
CA ASN A 579 -44.84 10.84 31.67
C ASN A 579 -44.66 10.09 30.32
N ARG A 580 -45.08 8.81 30.23
CA ARG A 580 -44.86 8.00 29.02
C ARG A 580 -45.53 8.55 27.76
N LEU A 581 -46.74 9.11 27.89
CA LEU A 581 -47.45 9.71 26.75
C LEU A 581 -46.69 10.92 26.24
N GLU A 582 -46.20 11.77 27.14
CA GLU A 582 -45.38 12.93 26.78
C GLU A 582 -44.02 12.53 26.19
N ILE A 583 -43.40 11.44 26.66
CA ILE A 583 -42.17 10.89 26.05
C ILE A 583 -42.43 10.50 24.60
N ASP A 584 -43.47 9.69 24.36
CA ASP A 584 -43.79 9.22 23.02
C ASP A 584 -44.21 10.39 22.11
N GLU A 585 -44.96 11.35 22.63
CA GLU A 585 -45.36 12.55 21.90
C GLU A 585 -44.15 13.44 21.54
N THR A 586 -43.18 13.57 22.44
CA THR A 586 -41.92 14.28 22.15
C THR A 586 -41.18 13.61 21.00
N ILE A 587 -41.01 12.28 21.06
CA ILE A 587 -40.31 11.48 20.03
C ILE A 587 -41.07 11.54 18.70
N ASN A 588 -42.39 11.38 18.72
CA ASN A 588 -43.23 11.39 17.52
C ASN A 588 -43.24 12.77 16.84
N SER A 589 -43.56 13.82 17.60
CA SER A 589 -43.65 15.19 17.06
C SER A 589 -42.31 15.70 16.52
N ALA A 590 -41.18 15.31 17.12
CA ALA A 590 -39.86 15.59 16.56
C ALA A 590 -39.61 14.77 15.28
N GLY A 591 -39.93 13.47 15.31
CA GLY A 591 -39.80 12.57 14.16
C GLY A 591 -40.62 13.00 12.93
N ASP A 592 -41.79 13.61 13.12
CA ASP A 592 -42.63 14.15 12.03
C ASP A 592 -41.96 15.30 11.25
N LEU A 593 -40.91 15.91 11.84
CA LEU A 593 -40.04 16.90 11.21
C LEU A 593 -38.72 16.31 10.68
N ASP A 594 -38.60 14.99 10.62
CA ASP A 594 -37.37 14.27 10.24
C ASP A 594 -36.17 14.56 11.18
N ILE A 595 -36.42 15.06 12.40
CA ILE A 595 -35.40 15.21 13.43
C ILE A 595 -34.93 13.81 13.85
N SER A 596 -33.62 13.58 13.85
CA SER A 596 -33.08 12.22 14.06
C SER A 596 -32.31 12.04 15.37
N VAL A 597 -32.08 13.12 16.14
CA VAL A 597 -31.33 13.07 17.41
C VAL A 597 -32.04 13.84 18.52
N LEU A 598 -32.12 13.25 19.72
CA LEU A 598 -32.55 13.91 20.95
C LEU A 598 -31.40 13.96 21.96
N ARG A 599 -31.20 15.12 22.58
CA ARG A 599 -30.30 15.29 23.72
C ARG A 599 -31.12 15.61 24.97
N PHE A 600 -30.87 14.93 26.08
CA PHE A 600 -31.66 15.08 27.31
C PHE A 600 -30.89 14.63 28.55
N TRP A 601 -31.36 15.06 29.72
CA TRP A 601 -30.67 14.82 30.99
C TRP A 601 -31.08 13.49 31.61
N ALA A 602 -30.09 12.67 31.92
CA ALA A 602 -30.25 11.50 32.76
C ALA A 602 -29.43 11.73 34.03
N PHE A 603 -29.85 12.71 34.83
CA PHE A 603 -29.29 13.00 36.16
C PHE A 603 -30.35 13.67 37.05
N GLY A 604 -30.02 13.86 38.32
CA GLY A 604 -30.94 14.28 39.37
C GLY A 604 -30.33 14.08 40.75
N GLU A 605 -29.19 14.71 40.99
CA GLU A 605 -28.42 14.59 42.21
C GLU A 605 -29.16 15.27 43.38
N GLY A 606 -29.41 14.53 44.46
CA GLY A 606 -30.02 15.09 45.68
C GLY A 606 -31.53 15.32 45.60
N ILE A 607 -32.15 15.04 44.45
CA ILE A 607 -33.61 15.10 44.28
C ILE A 607 -34.22 13.78 44.77
N PRO A 608 -35.22 13.79 45.68
CA PRO A 608 -35.83 12.57 46.20
C PRO A 608 -36.30 11.57 45.12
N ASP A 609 -36.92 12.09 44.06
CA ASP A 609 -37.40 11.31 42.91
C ASP A 609 -36.45 11.38 41.69
N GLY A 610 -35.21 11.85 41.88
CA GLY A 610 -34.19 11.96 40.84
C GLY A 610 -33.44 10.65 40.60
N PHE A 611 -32.50 10.66 39.65
CA PHE A 611 -31.66 9.48 39.35
C PHE A 611 -30.73 9.08 40.49
N GLN A 612 -30.21 10.05 41.25
CA GLN A 612 -29.32 9.82 42.38
C GLN A 612 -29.78 10.63 43.61
N PRO A 613 -30.76 10.13 44.38
CA PRO A 613 -31.27 10.86 45.54
C PRO A 613 -30.24 11.10 46.65
N LYS A 614 -29.29 10.17 46.82
CA LYS A 614 -28.21 10.24 47.83
C LYS A 614 -26.90 9.62 47.32
N PRO A 615 -25.75 9.86 47.99
CA PRO A 615 -24.48 9.21 47.66
C PRO A 615 -24.63 7.69 47.57
N TYR A 616 -24.23 7.11 46.43
CA TYR A 616 -24.32 5.69 46.14
C TYR A 616 -25.73 5.05 46.18
N GLU A 617 -26.79 5.86 46.26
CA GLU A 617 -28.19 5.43 46.22
C GLU A 617 -28.81 5.85 44.87
N TYR A 618 -29.45 4.90 44.19
CA TYR A 618 -29.87 5.05 42.79
C TYR A 618 -31.33 4.68 42.63
N ASN A 619 -32.10 5.49 41.89
CA ASN A 619 -33.53 5.29 41.73
C ASN A 619 -33.86 4.40 40.52
N ASP A 620 -34.10 3.10 40.76
CA ASP A 620 -34.42 2.12 39.71
C ASP A 620 -35.66 2.49 38.88
N PHE A 621 -36.61 3.27 39.41
CA PHE A 621 -37.75 3.78 38.64
C PHE A 621 -37.29 4.74 37.52
N MET A 622 -36.34 5.62 37.81
CA MET A 622 -35.77 6.54 36.82
C MET A 622 -34.92 5.80 35.78
N PHE A 623 -34.16 4.76 36.17
CA PHE A 623 -33.45 3.91 35.21
C PHE A 623 -34.41 3.11 34.31
N ASN A 624 -35.55 2.63 34.85
CA ASN A 624 -36.60 2.02 34.04
C ASN A 624 -37.20 3.02 33.05
N LYS A 625 -37.35 4.28 33.46
CA LYS A 625 -37.87 5.35 32.61
C LYS A 625 -36.90 5.74 31.49
N LEU A 626 -35.60 5.84 31.80
CA LEU A 626 -34.54 5.97 30.79
C LEU A 626 -34.57 4.79 29.80
N SER A 627 -34.74 3.57 30.31
CA SER A 627 -34.88 2.37 29.47
C SER A 627 -36.09 2.44 28.54
N TYR A 628 -37.21 3.00 28.99
CA TYR A 628 -38.39 3.24 28.15
C TYR A 628 -38.09 4.25 27.02
N ILE A 629 -37.45 5.37 27.34
CA ILE A 629 -37.05 6.39 26.36
C ILE A 629 -36.16 5.78 25.27
N ILE A 630 -35.12 5.04 25.67
CA ILE A 630 -34.20 4.35 24.76
C ILE A 630 -34.95 3.41 23.83
N SER A 631 -35.86 2.60 24.40
CA SER A 631 -36.63 1.61 23.63
C SER A 631 -37.65 2.27 22.69
N SER A 632 -38.23 3.41 23.08
CA SER A 632 -39.15 4.18 22.23
C SER A 632 -38.38 4.85 21.07
N ALA A 633 -37.22 5.44 21.36
CA ALA A 633 -36.33 6.03 20.36
C ALA A 633 -35.85 4.98 19.33
N GLU A 634 -35.47 3.77 19.77
CA GLU A 634 -35.07 2.68 18.87
C GLU A 634 -36.18 2.33 17.88
N LYS A 635 -37.42 2.15 18.36
CA LYS A 635 -38.59 1.85 17.51
C LYS A 635 -38.84 2.93 16.46
N LYS A 636 -38.50 4.18 16.78
CA LYS A 636 -38.66 5.34 15.91
C LYS A 636 -37.40 5.69 15.13
N LYS A 637 -36.34 4.88 15.25
CA LYS A 637 -35.03 5.10 14.61
C LYS A 637 -34.40 6.45 14.96
N MET A 638 -34.76 7.02 16.11
CA MET A 638 -34.12 8.21 16.66
C MET A 638 -32.88 7.82 17.45
N LYS A 639 -31.92 8.73 17.48
CA LYS A 639 -30.68 8.60 18.22
C LYS A 639 -30.65 9.50 19.45
N LEU A 640 -29.93 9.07 20.48
CA LEU A 640 -29.93 9.73 21.78
C LEU A 640 -28.53 10.17 22.18
N ILE A 641 -28.40 11.41 22.65
CA ILE A 641 -27.27 11.88 23.45
C ILE A 641 -27.75 11.97 24.89
N VAL A 642 -27.12 11.19 25.76
CA VAL A 642 -27.54 11.05 27.16
C VAL A 642 -26.47 11.68 28.05
N THR A 643 -26.83 12.75 28.74
CA THR A 643 -25.92 13.53 29.59
C THR A 643 -25.99 13.05 31.04
N PHE A 644 -24.82 12.79 31.65
CA PHE A 644 -24.72 12.15 32.97
C PHE A 644 -24.77 13.08 34.17
N SER A 645 -24.48 14.37 34.00
CA SER A 645 -24.54 15.35 35.08
C SER A 645 -24.57 16.77 34.52
N ASN A 646 -24.57 17.77 35.40
CA ASN A 646 -24.60 19.19 35.07
C ASN A 646 -23.49 19.93 35.81
N PHE A 647 -22.89 20.92 35.16
CA PHE A 647 -22.08 21.90 35.88
C PHE A 647 -22.96 22.80 36.76
N TRP A 648 -24.13 23.20 36.23
CA TRP A 648 -25.07 24.09 36.89
C TRP A 648 -25.91 23.39 37.96
N PRO A 649 -26.50 24.15 38.92
CA PRO A 649 -27.29 23.57 40.02
C PRO A 649 -28.65 22.98 39.60
N ASP A 650 -29.11 23.23 38.37
CA ASP A 650 -30.36 22.65 37.86
C ASP A 650 -30.28 21.13 37.89
N TYR A 651 -31.23 20.51 38.60
CA TYR A 651 -31.29 19.09 38.94
C TYR A 651 -30.14 18.55 39.81
N GLY A 652 -29.37 19.42 40.48
CA GLY A 652 -28.32 19.04 41.41
C GLY A 652 -26.94 19.44 40.92
N GLY A 653 -26.37 18.65 40.01
CA GLY A 653 -25.09 18.93 39.34
C GLY A 653 -23.87 18.97 40.27
N VAL A 654 -22.79 19.61 39.81
CA VAL A 654 -21.52 19.81 40.54
C VAL A 654 -21.75 20.34 41.97
N PRO A 655 -22.58 21.37 42.22
CA PRO A 655 -22.82 21.87 43.57
C PRO A 655 -23.31 20.79 44.54
N GLN A 656 -24.12 19.84 44.07
CA GLN A 656 -24.63 18.76 44.90
C GLN A 656 -23.57 17.69 45.20
N TYR A 657 -22.69 17.36 44.25
CA TYR A 657 -21.55 16.48 44.51
C TYR A 657 -20.57 17.08 45.52
N ILE A 658 -20.29 18.39 45.42
CA ILE A 658 -19.47 19.11 46.40
C ILE A 658 -20.10 19.04 47.78
N LYS A 659 -21.43 19.27 47.88
CA LYS A 659 -22.16 19.17 49.15
C LYS A 659 -22.08 17.77 49.76
N TRP A 660 -22.13 16.70 48.96
CA TRP A 660 -21.95 15.32 49.44
C TRP A 660 -20.52 15.02 49.86
N ALA A 661 -19.53 15.51 49.13
CA ALA A 661 -18.13 15.33 49.47
C ALA A 661 -17.76 16.05 50.79
N ASN A 662 -18.36 17.22 51.03
CA ASN A 662 -18.10 18.10 52.18
C ASN A 662 -18.89 17.76 53.47
N GLN A 663 -19.57 16.61 53.55
CA GLN A 663 -20.37 16.25 54.74
C GLN A 663 -19.51 16.04 56.01
N ASP A 664 -18.24 15.67 55.85
CA ASP A 664 -17.32 15.39 56.96
C ASP A 664 -16.68 16.68 57.55
N LYS A 665 -17.01 17.86 56.98
CA LYS A 665 -16.55 19.22 57.38
C LYS A 665 -15.02 19.38 57.55
N SER A 666 -14.22 18.50 56.96
CA SER A 666 -12.76 18.50 57.12
C SER A 666 -12.05 19.55 56.26
N SER A 667 -12.67 20.06 55.18
CA SER A 667 -12.13 21.13 54.32
C SER A 667 -13.23 21.88 53.56
N SER A 668 -13.02 23.16 53.22
CA SER A 668 -13.94 23.92 52.37
C SER A 668 -13.72 23.59 50.90
N LEU A 669 -14.54 22.70 50.34
CA LEU A 669 -14.52 22.36 48.91
C LEU A 669 -15.26 23.41 48.06
N SER A 670 -14.66 23.76 46.94
CA SER A 670 -15.19 24.61 45.87
C SER A 670 -15.68 23.77 44.68
N GLU A 671 -16.35 24.39 43.70
CA GLU A 671 -16.80 23.70 42.49
C GLU A 671 -15.65 23.10 41.67
N ASP A 672 -14.47 23.72 41.68
CA ASP A 672 -13.28 23.18 41.00
C ASP A 672 -12.84 21.83 41.58
N ASP A 673 -13.04 21.65 42.88
CA ASP A 673 -12.62 20.42 43.56
C ASP A 673 -13.40 19.21 43.04
N PHE A 674 -14.54 19.39 42.37
CA PHE A 674 -15.25 18.30 41.71
C PHE A 674 -14.35 17.54 40.74
N PHE A 675 -13.49 18.25 40.01
CA PHE A 675 -12.64 17.67 38.97
C PHE A 675 -11.38 16.99 39.51
N THR A 676 -11.01 17.24 40.77
CA THR A 676 -9.76 16.75 41.36
C THR A 676 -9.94 15.90 42.61
N ASN A 677 -11.09 15.97 43.28
CA ASN A 677 -11.35 15.28 44.53
C ASN A 677 -11.75 13.82 44.26
N ASP A 678 -11.07 12.88 44.92
CA ASP A 678 -11.32 11.45 44.72
C ASP A 678 -12.75 11.05 45.10
N LYS A 679 -13.34 11.66 46.14
CA LYS A 679 -14.71 11.34 46.59
C LYS A 679 -15.76 11.80 45.58
N THR A 680 -15.62 12.97 44.96
CA THR A 680 -16.56 13.41 43.90
C THR A 680 -16.40 12.55 42.64
N ASN A 681 -15.16 12.25 42.25
CA ASN A 681 -14.87 11.39 41.11
C ASN A 681 -15.42 9.97 41.30
N ASP A 682 -15.29 9.41 42.50
CA ASP A 682 -15.84 8.08 42.82
C ASP A 682 -17.36 8.06 42.83
N LEU A 683 -18.01 9.12 43.35
CA LEU A 683 -19.47 9.26 43.30
C LEU A 683 -19.98 9.31 41.87
N TYR A 684 -19.34 10.12 41.01
CA TYR A 684 -19.67 10.23 39.59
C TYR A 684 -19.45 8.91 38.85
N LYS A 685 -18.27 8.29 39.00
CA LYS A 685 -17.94 6.99 38.37
C LYS A 685 -18.91 5.90 38.78
N SER A 686 -19.31 5.86 40.06
CA SER A 686 -20.27 4.89 40.57
C SER A 686 -21.65 5.07 39.93
N TYR A 687 -22.10 6.31 39.79
CA TYR A 687 -23.35 6.64 39.10
C TYR A 687 -23.33 6.21 37.63
N VAL A 688 -22.30 6.64 36.90
CA VAL A 688 -22.10 6.30 35.48
C VAL A 688 -22.04 4.80 35.27
N LYS A 689 -21.28 4.07 36.11
CA LYS A 689 -21.21 2.60 36.04
C LYS A 689 -22.58 1.96 36.26
N LYS A 690 -23.34 2.40 37.27
CA LYS A 690 -24.70 1.90 37.52
C LYS A 690 -25.61 2.14 36.32
N LEU A 691 -25.53 3.31 35.68
CA LEU A 691 -26.31 3.63 34.47
C LEU A 691 -25.92 2.72 33.30
N LEU A 692 -24.64 2.72 32.90
CA LEU A 692 -24.15 1.97 31.74
C LEU A 692 -24.44 0.47 31.84
N THR A 693 -24.40 -0.08 33.06
CA THR A 693 -24.62 -1.50 33.34
C THR A 693 -26.04 -1.83 33.78
N TYR A 694 -26.97 -0.87 33.75
CA TYR A 694 -28.37 -1.14 34.01
C TYR A 694 -28.96 -1.98 32.87
N LYS A 695 -29.70 -3.03 33.22
CA LYS A 695 -30.37 -3.89 32.23
C LYS A 695 -31.71 -3.29 31.85
N ASN A 696 -31.85 -2.87 30.60
CA ASN A 696 -33.11 -2.39 30.05
C ASN A 696 -34.14 -3.55 30.02
N PRO A 697 -35.27 -3.43 30.74
CA PRO A 697 -36.27 -4.48 30.80
C PRO A 697 -37.10 -4.64 29.51
N TYR A 698 -37.11 -3.64 28.62
CA TYR A 698 -37.87 -3.66 27.37
C TYR A 698 -37.12 -4.36 26.23
N THR A 699 -35.78 -4.35 26.26
CA THR A 699 -34.92 -4.92 25.21
C THR A 699 -34.09 -6.11 25.70
N GLY A 700 -33.87 -6.23 27.01
CA GLY A 700 -33.02 -7.23 27.64
C GLY A 700 -31.52 -6.92 27.59
N ARG A 701 -31.10 -5.81 26.99
CA ARG A 701 -29.70 -5.38 26.86
C ARG A 701 -29.25 -4.52 28.04
N LEU A 702 -27.95 -4.42 28.27
CA LEU A 702 -27.41 -3.36 29.14
C LEU A 702 -27.50 -2.02 28.40
N LEU A 703 -27.63 -0.89 29.11
CA LEU A 703 -27.72 0.41 28.44
C LEU A 703 -26.51 0.71 27.54
N LYS A 704 -25.32 0.27 27.94
CA LYS A 704 -24.09 0.35 27.11
C LYS A 704 -24.13 -0.46 25.81
N ASP A 705 -25.11 -1.35 25.63
CA ASP A 705 -25.29 -2.20 24.45
C ASP A 705 -26.49 -1.72 23.58
N GLU A 706 -27.09 -0.57 23.89
CA GLU A 706 -28.32 -0.09 23.25
C GLU A 706 -28.10 0.73 21.97
N PRO A 707 -28.56 0.29 20.79
CA PRO A 707 -28.24 0.93 19.52
C PRO A 707 -28.89 2.30 19.30
N ALA A 708 -29.91 2.66 20.09
CA ALA A 708 -30.51 3.99 20.02
C ALA A 708 -29.59 5.08 20.59
N ILE A 709 -28.54 4.73 21.32
CA ILE A 709 -27.60 5.69 21.88
C ILE A 709 -26.58 6.07 20.79
N LEU A 710 -26.38 7.37 20.60
CA LEU A 710 -25.35 7.93 19.72
C LEU A 710 -24.09 8.23 20.52
N ALA A 711 -24.25 8.96 21.61
CA ALA A 711 -23.15 9.32 22.48
C ALA A 711 -23.58 9.39 23.95
N TRP A 712 -22.63 9.05 24.80
CA TRP A 712 -22.64 9.45 26.20
C TRP A 712 -21.99 10.82 26.33
N GLU A 713 -22.62 11.71 27.09
CA GLU A 713 -22.09 13.03 27.37
C GLU A 713 -21.75 13.16 28.86
N LEU A 714 -20.50 13.51 29.17
CA LEU A 714 -20.00 13.51 30.55
C LEU A 714 -20.81 14.46 31.45
N MET A 715 -20.97 15.69 30.99
CA MET A 715 -21.57 16.74 31.78
C MET A 715 -22.09 17.84 30.86
N ASN A 716 -23.22 18.45 31.23
CA ASN A 716 -23.65 19.67 30.56
C ASN A 716 -22.75 20.84 31.00
N GLU A 717 -22.04 21.45 30.05
CA GLU A 717 -21.27 22.70 30.17
C GLU A 717 -20.22 22.71 31.29
N PRO A 718 -19.28 21.75 31.35
CA PRO A 718 -18.25 21.73 32.38
C PRO A 718 -17.35 22.98 32.32
N ARG A 719 -17.28 23.73 33.44
CA ARG A 719 -16.40 24.89 33.62
C ARG A 719 -15.52 24.74 34.86
N ALA A 720 -14.56 25.64 35.03
CA ALA A 720 -13.86 25.89 36.28
C ALA A 720 -14.30 27.25 36.86
N SER A 721 -13.71 27.67 37.99
CA SER A 721 -13.90 29.00 38.57
C SER A 721 -12.97 30.06 37.99
N HIS A 722 -11.83 29.63 37.41
CA HIS A 722 -10.80 30.48 36.80
C HIS A 722 -10.09 29.77 35.64
N ILE A 723 -9.60 30.53 34.64
CA ILE A 723 -8.95 29.99 33.44
C ILE A 723 -7.72 29.12 33.72
N ASP A 724 -6.95 29.43 34.77
CA ASP A 724 -5.76 28.68 35.18
C ASP A 724 -6.09 27.27 35.71
N LYS A 725 -7.35 27.04 36.10
CA LYS A 725 -7.87 25.74 36.54
C LYS A 725 -8.53 24.93 35.43
N SER A 726 -8.72 25.48 34.23
CA SER A 726 -9.31 24.76 33.08
C SER A 726 -8.56 23.46 32.74
N ALA A 727 -7.26 23.39 33.01
CA ALA A 727 -6.46 22.17 32.81
C ALA A 727 -6.91 20.99 33.69
N GLN A 728 -7.50 21.26 34.85
CA GLN A 728 -8.05 20.22 35.74
C GLN A 728 -9.28 19.57 35.12
N VAL A 729 -10.17 20.38 34.52
CA VAL A 729 -11.34 19.90 33.77
C VAL A 729 -10.90 19.06 32.57
N VAL A 730 -9.90 19.50 31.80
CA VAL A 730 -9.35 18.72 30.67
C VAL A 730 -8.82 17.35 31.14
N LYS A 731 -8.07 17.31 32.25
CA LYS A 731 -7.55 16.07 32.81
C LYS A 731 -8.67 15.15 33.29
N TRP A 732 -9.67 15.70 33.98
CA TRP A 732 -10.85 14.97 34.42
C TRP A 732 -11.63 14.39 33.25
N THR A 733 -11.82 15.17 32.18
CA THR A 733 -12.47 14.71 30.94
C THR A 733 -11.75 13.51 30.34
N ASP A 734 -10.43 13.55 30.25
CA ASP A 734 -9.64 12.43 29.71
C ASP A 734 -9.79 11.16 30.57
N GLU A 735 -9.73 11.32 31.90
CA GLU A 735 -9.88 10.23 32.86
C GLU A 735 -11.29 9.60 32.82
N MET A 736 -12.35 10.41 32.88
CA MET A 736 -13.72 9.91 32.87
C MET A 736 -14.10 9.30 31.54
N THR A 737 -13.60 9.85 30.43
CA THR A 737 -13.81 9.25 29.11
C THR A 737 -13.11 7.89 29.00
N ALA A 738 -11.86 7.78 29.47
CA ALA A 738 -11.16 6.51 29.50
C ALA A 738 -11.87 5.48 30.40
N TYR A 739 -12.41 5.91 31.54
CA TYR A 739 -13.21 5.07 32.44
C TYR A 739 -14.47 4.52 31.76
N ILE A 740 -15.25 5.38 31.10
CA ILE A 740 -16.45 4.97 30.35
C ILE A 740 -16.07 4.00 29.24
N LYS A 741 -15.01 4.27 28.48
CA LYS A 741 -14.54 3.40 27.40
C LYS A 741 -14.13 2.01 27.88
N ASN A 742 -13.60 1.88 29.09
CA ASN A 742 -13.30 0.57 29.67
C ASN A 742 -14.58 -0.25 29.99
N ILE A 743 -15.74 0.40 30.09
CA ILE A 743 -17.03 -0.25 30.36
C ILE A 743 -17.82 -0.45 29.05
N ASP A 744 -17.88 0.58 28.21
CA ASP A 744 -18.60 0.67 26.94
C ASP A 744 -17.63 0.94 25.79
N ASN A 745 -17.47 -0.05 24.92
CA ASN A 745 -16.60 0.04 23.74
C ASN A 745 -17.38 0.31 22.43
N LEU A 746 -18.69 0.56 22.52
CA LEU A 746 -19.60 0.69 21.38
C LEU A 746 -19.92 2.16 21.06
N HIS A 747 -20.31 2.93 22.08
CA HIS A 747 -20.83 4.29 21.88
C HIS A 747 -19.74 5.36 21.83
N LEU A 748 -20.05 6.48 21.16
CA LEU A 748 -19.20 7.66 21.19
C LEU A 748 -19.27 8.32 22.57
N VAL A 749 -18.21 9.03 22.96
CA VAL A 749 -18.20 9.85 24.18
C VAL A 749 -17.88 11.30 23.82
N SER A 750 -18.68 12.21 24.35
CA SER A 750 -18.53 13.66 24.29
C SER A 750 -18.41 14.24 25.70
N ASP A 751 -17.76 15.39 25.85
CA ASP A 751 -17.60 16.04 27.15
C ASP A 751 -18.76 17.01 27.48
N GLY A 752 -19.47 17.51 26.47
CA GLY A 752 -20.60 18.44 26.62
C GLY A 752 -20.18 19.90 26.81
N THR A 753 -18.95 20.25 26.40
CA THR A 753 -18.45 21.63 26.45
C THR A 753 -19.22 22.56 25.51
N GLU A 754 -19.26 23.83 25.91
CA GLU A 754 -19.74 24.96 25.11
C GLU A 754 -18.77 25.32 23.96
N GLY A 755 -17.57 24.74 23.96
CA GLY A 755 -16.63 24.85 22.85
C GLY A 755 -15.87 26.17 22.82
N PHE A 756 -15.51 26.76 23.97
CA PHE A 756 -14.81 28.04 24.01
C PHE A 756 -13.53 28.04 23.16
N THR A 757 -13.29 29.14 22.46
CA THR A 757 -12.17 29.29 21.53
C THR A 757 -11.72 30.75 21.42
N GLN A 758 -10.65 31.02 20.66
CA GLN A 758 -10.17 32.38 20.45
C GLN A 758 -11.24 33.22 19.75
N GLY A 759 -11.68 34.31 20.40
CA GLY A 759 -12.72 35.21 19.88
C GLY A 759 -14.16 34.81 20.25
N TYR A 760 -14.36 33.65 20.89
CA TYR A 760 -15.65 33.24 21.44
C TYR A 760 -15.46 32.63 22.82
N ASN A 761 -15.62 33.50 23.80
CA ASN A 761 -15.16 33.29 25.16
C ASN A 761 -15.87 34.32 26.06
N ASP A 762 -16.66 33.83 27.02
CA ASP A 762 -17.34 34.64 28.02
C ASP A 762 -16.44 34.86 29.25
N TYR A 763 -15.29 35.52 29.05
CA TYR A 763 -14.30 35.81 30.10
C TYR A 763 -13.78 34.56 30.89
N ASN A 764 -13.80 33.41 30.21
CA ASN A 764 -13.14 32.11 30.35
C ASN A 764 -12.83 31.56 31.75
N ASN A 765 -13.60 30.56 32.15
CA ASN A 765 -13.18 29.57 33.14
C ASN A 765 -13.26 28.11 32.64
N ALA A 766 -13.63 27.84 31.38
CA ALA A 766 -13.78 26.48 30.86
C ALA A 766 -12.63 26.06 29.91
N PRO A 767 -12.46 24.74 29.67
CA PRO A 767 -11.56 24.23 28.65
C PRO A 767 -11.83 24.80 27.26
N SER A 768 -10.76 25.06 26.50
CA SER A 768 -10.91 25.37 25.08
C SER A 768 -11.28 24.12 24.29
N LEU A 769 -12.04 24.29 23.20
CA LEU A 769 -12.34 23.20 22.26
C LEU A 769 -11.05 22.57 21.74
N LEU A 770 -10.01 23.36 21.50
CA LEU A 770 -8.70 22.86 21.07
C LEU A 770 -8.10 21.83 22.05
N GLN A 771 -8.21 22.07 23.36
CA GLN A 771 -7.70 21.15 24.38
C GLN A 771 -8.53 19.86 24.40
N ILE A 772 -9.86 19.95 24.39
CA ILE A 772 -10.75 18.79 24.37
C ILE A 772 -10.59 17.97 23.08
N ALA A 773 -10.51 18.64 21.93
CA ALA A 773 -10.29 18.01 20.65
C ALA A 773 -8.94 17.28 20.55
N SER A 774 -7.96 17.63 21.39
CA SER A 774 -6.66 16.95 21.42
C SER A 774 -6.65 15.60 22.16
N LEU A 775 -7.64 15.32 23.02
CA LEU A 775 -7.67 14.11 23.85
C LEU A 775 -8.02 12.86 23.01
N GLU A 776 -7.17 11.84 22.93
CA GLU A 776 -7.47 10.62 22.15
C GLU A 776 -8.73 9.89 22.65
N SER A 777 -9.04 10.04 23.94
CA SER A 777 -10.21 9.46 24.59
C SER A 777 -11.53 10.06 24.06
N ILE A 778 -11.60 11.33 23.67
CA ILE A 778 -12.85 11.96 23.18
C ILE A 778 -13.14 11.58 21.73
N ASP A 779 -14.37 11.10 21.46
CA ASP A 779 -14.81 10.71 20.12
C ASP A 779 -15.62 11.79 19.40
N LEU A 780 -16.48 12.51 20.13
CA LEU A 780 -17.38 13.52 19.57
C LEU A 780 -17.15 14.86 20.27
N THR A 781 -16.85 15.89 19.48
CA THR A 781 -16.67 17.26 20.01
C THR A 781 -17.93 18.08 19.83
N SER A 782 -18.21 18.97 20.79
CA SER A 782 -19.39 19.83 20.81
C SER A 782 -19.03 21.30 20.99
N GLY A 783 -19.98 22.18 20.66
CA GLY A 783 -19.99 23.57 21.08
C GLY A 783 -21.42 24.09 21.19
N HIS A 784 -21.64 25.06 22.09
CA HIS A 784 -22.93 25.66 22.37
C HIS A 784 -22.90 27.13 21.98
N TYR A 785 -24.00 27.65 21.44
CA TYR A 785 -24.12 29.05 21.09
C TYR A 785 -25.54 29.55 21.30
N TYR A 786 -25.72 30.61 22.08
CA TYR A 786 -27.02 31.22 22.33
C TYR A 786 -27.08 32.60 21.68
N LEU A 787 -27.96 32.77 20.70
CA LEU A 787 -28.13 34.02 19.97
C LEU A 787 -28.99 34.99 20.79
N GLY A 788 -28.36 35.91 21.52
CA GLY A 788 -29.03 36.92 22.35
C GLY A 788 -28.21 38.20 22.62
N ASN A 789 -28.92 39.34 22.59
CA ASN A 789 -28.60 40.72 23.00
C ASN A 789 -27.32 41.44 22.51
N ASP A 790 -26.24 40.76 22.12
CA ASP A 790 -25.03 41.44 21.63
C ASP A 790 -24.95 41.52 20.10
N ILE A 791 -24.70 42.74 19.62
CA ILE A 791 -24.95 43.27 18.26
C ILE A 791 -24.01 42.68 17.19
N HIS A 792 -23.32 41.57 17.45
CA HIS A 792 -22.49 40.90 16.44
C HIS A 792 -22.82 39.40 16.38
N ASN A 793 -23.72 39.02 15.47
CA ASN A 793 -23.93 37.64 15.03
C ASN A 793 -22.64 37.06 14.43
N GLN A 794 -21.71 36.62 15.29
CA GLN A 794 -20.39 36.08 14.90
C GLN A 794 -20.41 34.56 14.70
N TYR A 795 -21.58 33.93 14.66
CA TYR A 795 -21.71 32.47 14.50
C TYR A 795 -20.87 31.88 13.36
N GLN A 796 -20.65 32.64 12.28
CA GLN A 796 -19.81 32.23 11.16
C GLN A 796 -18.34 32.10 11.57
N ILE A 797 -17.81 33.07 12.32
CA ILE A 797 -16.44 33.09 12.84
C ILE A 797 -16.27 31.92 13.82
N ILE A 798 -17.26 31.71 14.67
CA ILE A 798 -17.26 30.65 15.69
C ILE A 798 -17.26 29.27 15.04
N ILE A 799 -18.18 29.02 14.10
CA ILE A 799 -18.24 27.75 13.35
C ILE A 799 -16.94 27.51 12.58
N ASP A 800 -16.34 28.55 12.01
CA ASP A 800 -15.06 28.43 11.28
C ASP A 800 -13.92 28.04 12.21
N GLN A 801 -13.88 28.63 13.41
CA GLN A 801 -12.88 28.29 14.41
C GLN A 801 -13.09 26.88 14.98
N TRP A 802 -14.33 26.49 15.29
CA TRP A 802 -14.66 25.12 15.69
C TRP A 802 -14.28 24.09 14.62
N SER A 803 -14.59 24.38 13.36
CA SER A 803 -14.21 23.53 12.22
C SER A 803 -12.69 23.45 12.10
N LYS A 804 -11.96 24.54 12.31
CA LYS A 804 -10.50 24.54 12.26
C LYS A 804 -9.90 23.67 13.37
N GLU A 805 -10.39 23.80 14.60
CA GLU A 805 -9.84 23.12 15.77
C GLU A 805 -10.22 21.64 15.80
N ALA A 806 -11.50 21.30 15.71
CA ALA A 806 -11.96 19.92 15.79
C ALA A 806 -11.73 19.16 14.46
N ILE A 807 -12.21 19.72 13.35
CA ILE A 807 -12.25 19.01 12.07
C ILE A 807 -10.89 19.06 11.35
N ALA A 808 -10.37 20.26 11.09
CA ALA A 808 -9.17 20.42 10.25
C ALA A 808 -7.90 19.95 10.97
N LYS A 809 -7.75 20.27 12.26
CA LYS A 809 -6.53 19.94 13.03
C LYS A 809 -6.56 18.53 13.61
N TYR A 810 -7.62 18.15 14.34
CA TYR A 810 -7.67 16.88 15.06
C TYR A 810 -8.51 15.79 14.40
N ARG A 811 -9.16 16.09 13.26
CA ARG A 811 -9.98 15.13 12.49
C ARG A 811 -11.04 14.47 13.38
N LYS A 812 -11.72 15.25 14.22
CA LYS A 812 -12.83 14.79 15.06
C LYS A 812 -14.17 15.32 14.55
N PRO A 813 -15.25 14.53 14.67
CA PRO A 813 -16.59 15.01 14.38
C PRO A 813 -16.97 16.14 15.33
N PHE A 814 -17.63 17.15 14.78
CA PHE A 814 -18.09 18.31 15.51
C PHE A 814 -19.60 18.49 15.33
N ILE A 815 -20.29 18.68 16.47
CA ILE A 815 -21.71 19.01 16.51
C ILE A 815 -21.91 20.33 17.25
N VAL A 816 -22.95 21.08 16.88
CA VAL A 816 -23.48 22.14 17.74
C VAL A 816 -24.43 21.48 18.73
N GLY A 817 -24.03 21.35 19.99
CA GLY A 817 -24.74 20.62 21.05
C GLY A 817 -25.96 21.37 21.58
N GLU A 818 -25.90 22.70 21.55
CA GLU A 818 -27.01 23.59 21.85
C GLU A 818 -26.95 24.83 20.98
N ILE A 819 -28.08 25.17 20.37
CA ILE A 819 -28.29 26.47 19.73
C ILE A 819 -29.67 27.01 20.07
N GLY A 820 -29.71 28.15 20.74
CA GLY A 820 -30.94 28.84 21.13
C GLY A 820 -31.21 30.07 20.27
N PHE A 821 -32.48 30.26 19.89
CA PHE A 821 -32.97 31.45 19.21
C PHE A 821 -34.16 32.04 19.98
N ASP A 822 -33.98 33.21 20.58
CA ASP A 822 -35.02 33.85 21.40
C ASP A 822 -36.22 34.30 20.54
N LYS A 823 -37.44 34.07 21.01
CA LYS A 823 -38.68 34.54 20.35
C LYS A 823 -38.87 36.05 20.41
N ARG A 824 -38.24 36.72 21.37
CA ARG A 824 -38.36 38.16 21.60
C ARG A 824 -37.44 38.93 20.65
N LEU A 825 -38.01 39.70 19.74
CA LEU A 825 -37.28 40.43 18.68
C LEU A 825 -36.21 41.38 19.23
N GLU A 826 -36.48 42.02 20.36
CA GLU A 826 -35.54 42.89 21.06
C GLU A 826 -34.30 42.13 21.57
N LYS A 827 -34.45 40.84 21.87
CA LYS A 827 -33.36 39.96 22.27
C LYS A 827 -32.52 39.47 21.09
N SER A 828 -33.03 39.58 19.86
CA SER A 828 -32.36 39.13 18.63
C SER A 828 -31.83 40.29 17.77
N GLY A 829 -31.61 41.47 18.35
CA GLY A 829 -31.11 42.64 17.63
C GLY A 829 -32.02 43.11 16.48
N GLY A 830 -33.33 42.84 16.57
CA GLY A 830 -34.32 43.19 15.56
C GLY A 830 -34.44 42.21 14.38
N ILE A 831 -33.68 41.11 14.38
CA ILE A 831 -33.79 40.07 13.34
C ILE A 831 -34.75 38.98 13.83
N SER A 832 -35.74 38.63 13.00
CA SER A 832 -36.65 37.52 13.30
C SER A 832 -35.88 36.20 13.47
N ARG A 833 -36.18 35.43 14.52
CA ARG A 833 -35.53 34.14 14.79
C ARG A 833 -35.57 33.15 13.61
N GLU A 834 -36.60 33.18 12.77
CA GLU A 834 -36.70 32.31 11.59
C GLU A 834 -35.58 32.60 10.59
N ASN A 835 -35.25 33.87 10.40
CA ASN A 835 -34.16 34.29 9.53
C ASN A 835 -32.81 33.88 10.11
N LEU A 836 -32.62 34.03 11.43
CA LEU A 836 -31.40 33.59 12.11
C LEU A 836 -31.21 32.08 12.02
N LEU A 837 -32.26 31.29 12.28
CA LEU A 837 -32.22 29.84 12.15
C LEU A 837 -31.86 29.42 10.73
N ASN A 838 -32.54 29.97 9.73
CA ASN A 838 -32.27 29.62 8.33
C ASN A 838 -30.83 29.96 7.94
N GLN A 839 -30.31 31.13 8.33
CA GLN A 839 -28.92 31.53 8.05
C GLN A 839 -27.90 30.64 8.77
N PHE A 840 -28.16 30.28 10.03
CA PHE A 840 -27.28 29.43 10.83
C PHE A 840 -27.22 28.00 10.29
N LEU A 841 -28.37 27.40 10.01
CA LEU A 841 -28.46 26.03 9.47
C LEU A 841 -27.88 25.93 8.06
N ASP A 842 -28.10 26.94 7.21
CA ASP A 842 -27.47 27.03 5.89
C ASP A 842 -25.95 27.05 5.98
N TYR A 843 -25.41 27.90 6.86
CA TYR A 843 -23.97 28.01 7.05
C TYR A 843 -23.37 26.73 7.60
N SER A 844 -24.02 26.14 8.62
CA SER A 844 -23.63 24.85 9.22
C SER A 844 -23.65 23.72 8.20
N TYR A 845 -24.65 23.70 7.31
CA TYR A 845 -24.73 22.74 6.22
C TYR A 845 -23.54 22.88 5.28
N ARG A 846 -23.25 24.10 4.80
CA ARG A 846 -22.15 24.41 3.87
C ARG A 846 -20.76 24.17 4.47
N LYS A 847 -20.62 24.30 5.79
CA LYS A 847 -19.39 23.99 6.53
C LYS A 847 -19.24 22.51 6.86
N ASN A 848 -20.15 21.66 6.39
CA ASN A 848 -20.12 20.21 6.56
C ASN A 848 -20.12 19.75 8.03
N LEU A 849 -20.79 20.48 8.92
CA LEU A 849 -20.93 20.04 10.31
C LEU A 849 -21.69 18.72 10.39
N ASN A 850 -21.36 17.89 11.37
CA ASN A 850 -21.97 16.57 11.54
C ASN A 850 -23.40 16.67 12.06
N GLY A 851 -23.68 17.65 12.91
CA GLY A 851 -25.04 17.87 13.40
C GLY A 851 -25.23 19.18 14.12
N VAL A 852 -26.49 19.58 14.25
CA VAL A 852 -26.92 20.78 14.98
C VAL A 852 -28.12 20.40 15.85
N ILE A 853 -28.06 20.70 17.15
CA ILE A 853 -29.08 20.35 18.13
C ILE A 853 -29.71 21.63 18.69
N LEU A 854 -31.00 21.83 18.42
CA LEU A 854 -31.72 23.05 18.76
C LEU A 854 -32.18 23.05 20.23
N TRP A 855 -31.99 24.15 20.93
CA TRP A 855 -32.51 24.37 22.28
C TRP A 855 -33.81 25.19 22.22
N ASN A 856 -34.96 24.68 22.69
CA ASN A 856 -35.25 23.30 23.10
C ASN A 856 -36.66 22.87 22.66
N TRP A 857 -36.96 21.56 22.67
CA TRP A 857 -38.25 20.99 22.28
C TRP A 857 -39.19 20.82 23.49
N ALA A 858 -40.27 21.60 23.50
CA ALA A 858 -41.20 21.69 24.62
C ALA A 858 -42.63 21.34 24.20
N LEU A 859 -43.31 20.49 24.98
CA LEU A 859 -44.75 20.19 24.79
C LEU A 859 -45.65 21.26 25.43
N LYS A 860 -45.16 22.50 25.53
CA LYS A 860 -45.88 23.67 26.05
C LYS A 860 -45.43 24.92 25.30
N ILE A 861 -46.25 25.96 25.35
CA ILE A 861 -45.88 27.29 24.84
C ILE A 861 -44.81 27.87 25.77
N ASP A 862 -43.69 28.26 25.18
CA ASP A 862 -42.58 28.97 25.82
C ASP A 862 -42.29 30.22 24.98
N GLU A 863 -42.28 31.39 25.62
CA GLU A 863 -42.06 32.69 24.97
C GLU A 863 -40.57 33.08 24.90
N SER A 864 -39.65 32.19 25.34
CA SER A 864 -38.21 32.37 25.26
C SER A 864 -37.60 31.59 24.08
N PHE A 865 -36.86 30.51 24.34
CA PHE A 865 -36.16 29.70 23.34
C PHE A 865 -36.95 28.48 22.87
N GLY A 866 -37.98 28.06 23.62
CA GLY A 866 -38.68 26.81 23.36
C GLY A 866 -39.39 26.73 22.01
N ILE A 867 -39.29 25.55 21.40
CA ILE A 867 -39.91 25.13 20.15
C ILE A 867 -40.97 24.11 20.51
N SER A 868 -42.22 24.40 20.21
CA SER A 868 -43.34 23.51 20.51
C SER A 868 -44.03 23.05 19.24
N PRO A 869 -44.46 21.77 19.14
CA PRO A 869 -45.37 21.36 18.07
C PRO A 869 -46.76 22.02 18.19
N TYR A 870 -47.12 22.53 19.38
CA TYR A 870 -48.43 23.09 19.67
C TYR A 870 -48.52 24.61 19.54
N ASP A 871 -47.37 25.30 19.49
CA ASP A 871 -47.36 26.76 19.33
C ASP A 871 -47.51 27.13 17.84
N PRO A 872 -48.58 27.85 17.44
CA PRO A 872 -48.73 28.32 16.07
C PRO A 872 -47.61 29.28 15.66
N LYS A 873 -47.00 30.02 16.59
CA LYS A 873 -45.86 30.91 16.31
C LYS A 873 -44.62 30.14 15.84
N ASP A 874 -44.54 28.85 16.17
CA ASP A 874 -43.44 27.95 15.78
C ASP A 874 -43.66 27.30 14.41
N GLU A 875 -44.81 27.45 13.75
CA GLU A 875 -45.11 26.73 12.49
C GLU A 875 -44.06 26.96 11.39
N LYS A 876 -43.74 28.22 11.11
CA LYS A 876 -42.71 28.59 10.11
C LYS A 876 -41.33 28.12 10.54
N TYR A 877 -41.04 28.17 11.83
CA TYR A 877 -39.77 27.73 12.41
C TYR A 877 -39.59 26.21 12.24
N ARG A 878 -40.62 25.41 12.56
CA ARG A 878 -40.68 23.96 12.33
C ARG A 878 -40.53 23.60 10.84
N GLY A 879 -41.10 24.40 9.94
CA GLY A 879 -40.91 24.23 8.49
C GLY A 879 -39.45 24.35 8.05
N ILE A 880 -38.70 25.31 8.62
CA ILE A 880 -37.26 25.47 8.37
C ILE A 880 -36.47 24.28 8.92
N ILE A 881 -36.80 23.83 10.14
CA ILE A 881 -36.17 22.67 10.77
C ILE A 881 -36.32 21.44 9.87
N LYS A 882 -37.54 21.13 9.43
CA LYS A 882 -37.82 19.99 8.56
C LYS A 882 -37.03 20.02 7.25
N LYS A 883 -36.99 21.19 6.60
CA LYS A 883 -36.21 21.39 5.37
C LYS A 883 -34.73 21.03 5.59
N TYR A 884 -34.11 21.53 6.65
CA TYR A 884 -32.69 21.28 6.92
C TYR A 884 -32.41 19.88 7.46
N ALA A 885 -33.34 19.29 8.23
CA ALA A 885 -33.25 17.88 8.64
C ALA A 885 -33.10 16.97 7.40
N GLN A 886 -34.01 17.13 6.43
CA GLN A 886 -33.93 16.40 5.16
C GLN A 886 -32.66 16.71 4.36
N GLN A 887 -32.21 17.97 4.35
CA GLN A 887 -31.00 18.39 3.64
C GLN A 887 -29.72 17.78 4.24
N PHE A 888 -29.60 17.73 5.57
CA PHE A 888 -28.48 17.07 6.25
C PHE A 888 -28.48 15.56 5.95
N THR A 889 -29.63 14.89 6.06
CA THR A 889 -29.76 13.45 5.80
C THR A 889 -29.45 13.07 4.35
N ASN A 890 -29.84 13.88 3.37
CA ASN A 890 -29.64 13.60 1.94
C ASN A 890 -28.27 14.03 1.39
N THR A 891 -27.28 14.27 2.25
CA THR A 891 -25.91 14.65 1.82
C THR A 891 -25.29 13.53 0.94
N PRO A 892 -24.66 13.86 -0.21
CA PRO A 892 -23.99 12.87 -1.05
C PRO A 892 -22.93 12.05 -0.29
N GLN A 893 -22.85 10.76 -0.61
CA GLN A 893 -21.98 9.81 0.09
C GLN A 893 -20.52 9.84 -0.41
N ASP A 894 -20.31 10.25 -1.67
CA ASP A 894 -18.98 10.36 -2.27
C ASP A 894 -18.43 11.78 -2.09
N ARG A 895 -17.58 11.98 -1.07
CA ARG A 895 -16.75 13.19 -0.99
C ARG A 895 -15.52 12.97 -1.87
N LYS A 896 -15.39 13.77 -2.93
CA LYS A 896 -14.24 13.74 -3.86
C LYS A 896 -12.91 14.05 -3.18
#